data_AF-A0A1I0QY89-F1
#
_entry.id   AF-A0A1I0QY89-F1
#
_cell.length_a   1.000
_cell.length_b   1.000
_cell.length_c   1.000
_cell.angle_alpha   90.00
_cell.angle_beta   90.00
_cell.angle_gamma   90.00
#
_symmetry.space_group_name_H-M   'P 1'
#
loop_
_entity.id
_entity.type
_entity.pdbx_description
1 polymer ?
#
loop_
_entity_poly.entity_id
_entity_poly.type
_entity_poly.pdbx_seq_one_letter_code
_entity_poly.pdbx_strand_id
1 'polypeptide(L)'
;MKKICLIILCFQLLFSVMIKAQTITLANRQLRIQWLQTKEGWKINDLRFFSGRQWQQVAKPSGEYTLLYAAEKPADSAAMRFSTITGTTWPDTVYHYQINAWKQASTPVALNTAGQAFYFYPTTARQVSPTEVVFTCHSPLADITATWKLDGEYAGDVRVHMQLQCKKDGYYSLSSPSAITVDKQDMAWAVMPGYFQGKEIAKNMVLSYAYGQGVPELPVLYRERCASSFCPIITTKENISFAVIPDPGLGRDPWADDRITHQTWQLALSHQNRKSRLSPTVYYPVLGEPSSQKKQGDQIDYGFRYSFNKGEWYHLLTHAVNDVYDFKKTLALRKNTQSLTSRVEQMHHYLCDPKTSLWNSEQYNGLTIGGQSYLGGVIGSNRDAIKNADYGAMWMLANTSGDKYLQDSVLPLALNFKLAQQQTAPGFFQGAAMGQYYLSKSKAFREEWGDFVEPVSLTYYVMLDIGNILLFEPGNDTLKKRLALGASLLLNWQKPDGSWEVAYDRHTQQPLFTDIKDLRPTFYGLMVAYRILKDEKYLTAAKRGADWFIQNAVDKGHFIGVCGDARYAPDFATAQSAQALLDLYDLTHDKKYQEAAIRTARMYLTSIYTQPVPSEKIKQVNGIARKDWQISQAGLSFEHGGIIGSANGAGPIMLCSHAGMFVRMFQLTGDSLFIEMARAAAIGRDAFVDAKTSVASYYWSTMNKGAGPYPHHAWWQIGWITDYLLSEAQLRSGNQVTFARGFITPKVGPHESYGFTPGHIYGHEASLVNQQGVVTCNNPNIEYILARGTDNKKMFVILLNDTGEPIQGQLNLNLDKATTAHTITDLVTNKQRNAASNLDIALDSYGIKVLMLH
;
A
#
# COMPACT_ATOMS: atom_id res chain seq x y z
N MET A 1 -88.75 18.77 16.43
CA MET A 1 -87.41 19.25 16.86
C MET A 1 -86.60 18.17 17.60
N LYS A 2 -86.33 17.01 16.96
CA LYS A 2 -85.49 15.93 17.53
C LYS A 2 -84.67 15.17 16.47
N LYS A 3 -84.44 15.76 15.29
CA LYS A 3 -83.67 15.13 14.19
C LYS A 3 -82.50 15.98 13.65
N ILE A 4 -82.26 17.18 14.18
CA ILE A 4 -81.19 18.07 13.71
C ILE A 4 -79.99 18.11 14.68
N CYS A 5 -80.14 17.66 15.93
CA CYS A 5 -79.03 17.64 16.89
C CYS A 5 -78.12 16.39 16.82
N LEU A 6 -78.51 15.33 16.10
CA LEU A 6 -77.69 14.10 16.04
C LEU A 6 -76.67 14.10 14.88
N ILE A 7 -76.91 14.89 13.82
CA ILE A 7 -76.01 14.96 12.65
C ILE A 7 -74.85 15.93 12.89
N ILE A 8 -75.03 16.94 13.75
CA ILE A 8 -73.96 17.88 14.12
C ILE A 8 -72.99 17.26 15.15
N LEU A 9 -73.47 16.31 15.98
CA LEU A 9 -72.60 15.58 16.92
C LEU A 9 -71.75 14.49 16.23
N CYS A 10 -72.23 13.92 15.12
CA CYS A 10 -71.42 12.99 14.31
C CYS A 10 -70.41 13.71 13.40
N PHE A 11 -70.63 14.97 13.04
CA PHE A 11 -69.65 15.75 12.25
C PHE A 11 -68.52 16.37 13.09
N GLN A 12 -68.69 16.51 14.41
CA GLN A 12 -67.60 16.97 15.31
C GLN A 12 -66.73 15.85 15.89
N LEU A 13 -67.17 14.58 15.83
CA LEU A 13 -66.34 13.41 16.19
C LEU A 13 -65.48 12.87 15.04
N LEU A 14 -65.59 13.46 13.85
CA LEU A 14 -64.75 13.17 12.68
C LEU A 14 -63.63 14.21 12.45
N PHE A 15 -63.40 15.14 13.39
CA PHE A 15 -62.13 15.85 13.47
C PHE A 15 -61.07 14.91 14.06
N SER A 16 -60.62 13.99 13.22
CA SER A 16 -59.21 13.74 12.97
C SER A 16 -58.25 14.24 14.05
N VAL A 17 -57.97 13.40 15.05
CA VAL A 17 -56.64 13.40 15.66
C VAL A 17 -55.70 12.81 14.62
N MET A 18 -55.40 13.58 13.57
CA MET A 18 -54.15 13.39 12.86
C MET A 18 -53.08 13.77 13.87
N ILE A 19 -52.58 12.77 14.60
CA ILE A 19 -51.29 12.88 15.28
C ILE A 19 -50.31 13.20 14.15
N LYS A 20 -49.95 14.48 13.98
CA LYS A 20 -48.86 14.86 13.09
C LYS A 20 -47.65 14.08 13.58
N ALA A 21 -47.15 13.17 12.76
CA ALA A 21 -45.98 12.39 13.09
C ALA A 21 -44.83 13.37 13.39
N GLN A 22 -44.25 13.25 14.59
CA GLN A 22 -43.22 14.18 15.03
C GLN A 22 -41.97 13.97 14.17
N THR A 23 -41.42 15.05 13.63
CA THR A 23 -40.22 15.01 12.80
C THR A 23 -39.11 15.82 13.42
N ILE A 24 -37.89 15.34 13.29
CA ILE A 24 -36.65 16.03 13.63
C ILE A 24 -35.80 16.14 12.37
N THR A 25 -35.04 17.21 12.22
CA THR A 25 -34.24 17.42 11.01
C THR A 25 -32.88 18.02 11.34
N LEU A 26 -31.85 17.49 10.70
CA LEU A 26 -30.54 18.11 10.57
C LEU A 26 -30.37 18.51 9.11
N ALA A 27 -30.08 19.79 8.86
CA ALA A 27 -29.80 20.26 7.51
C ALA A 27 -28.68 21.30 7.49
N ASN A 28 -27.81 21.21 6.50
CA ASN A 28 -26.85 22.24 6.11
C ASN A 28 -26.88 22.43 4.58
N ARG A 29 -25.85 23.07 4.02
CA ARG A 29 -25.74 23.33 2.57
C ARG A 29 -25.60 22.07 1.70
N GLN A 30 -25.19 20.93 2.25
CA GLN A 30 -24.90 19.69 1.51
C GLN A 30 -25.70 18.48 1.97
N LEU A 31 -26.17 18.45 3.21
CA LEU A 31 -26.86 17.33 3.81
C LEU A 31 -28.21 17.74 4.39
N ARG A 32 -29.18 16.85 4.25
CA ARG A 32 -30.46 16.91 4.94
C ARG A 32 -30.83 15.52 5.42
N ILE A 33 -30.98 15.36 6.73
CA ILE A 33 -31.42 14.13 7.38
C ILE A 33 -32.69 14.44 8.14
N GLN A 34 -33.74 13.66 7.88
CA GLN A 34 -35.00 13.75 8.62
C GLN A 34 -35.24 12.43 9.37
N TRP A 35 -35.64 12.58 10.62
CA TRP A 35 -36.16 11.48 11.43
C TRP A 35 -37.66 11.64 11.62
N LEU A 36 -38.35 10.52 11.62
CA LEU A 36 -39.78 10.40 11.86
C LEU A 36 -40.00 9.54 13.10
N GLN A 37 -40.80 10.02 14.05
CA GLN A 37 -41.22 9.21 15.18
C GLN A 37 -42.26 8.18 14.72
N THR A 38 -41.95 6.90 14.94
CA THR A 38 -42.82 5.78 14.63
C THR A 38 -43.17 4.99 15.90
N LYS A 39 -44.03 3.97 15.78
CA LYS A 39 -44.31 3.06 16.89
C LYS A 39 -43.07 2.28 17.36
N GLU A 40 -42.08 2.11 16.49
CA GLU A 40 -40.83 1.39 16.77
C GLU A 40 -39.72 2.32 17.31
N GLY A 41 -39.96 3.64 17.33
CA GLY A 41 -38.97 4.66 17.68
C GLY A 41 -38.66 5.62 16.50
N TRP A 42 -37.61 6.42 16.67
CA TRP A 42 -37.15 7.43 15.71
C TRP A 42 -36.38 6.79 14.56
N LYS A 43 -36.96 6.79 13.36
CA LYS A 43 -36.34 6.25 12.14
C LYS A 43 -35.86 7.37 11.23
N ILE A 44 -34.76 7.16 10.50
CA ILE A 44 -34.42 8.06 9.39
C ILE A 44 -35.37 7.74 8.25
N ASN A 45 -36.23 8.69 7.89
CA ASN A 45 -37.20 8.53 6.79
C ASN A 45 -36.70 9.17 5.48
N ASP A 46 -35.80 10.16 5.55
CA ASP A 46 -35.23 10.84 4.40
C ASP A 46 -33.77 11.23 4.70
N LEU A 47 -32.86 10.90 3.80
CA LEU A 47 -31.47 11.37 3.82
C LEU A 47 -31.09 11.80 2.41
N ARG A 48 -30.76 13.08 2.26
CA ARG A 48 -30.41 13.69 0.98
C ARG A 48 -29.07 14.38 1.01
N PHE A 49 -28.37 14.28 -0.11
CA PHE A 49 -27.12 14.96 -0.37
C PHE A 49 -27.30 15.90 -1.57
N PHE A 50 -26.79 17.13 -1.45
CA PHE A 50 -26.85 18.13 -2.51
C PHE A 50 -25.59 18.03 -3.39
N SER A 51 -25.76 17.58 -4.63
CA SER A 51 -24.66 17.38 -5.58
C SER A 51 -24.28 18.63 -6.38
N GLY A 52 -24.55 19.82 -5.83
CA GLY A 52 -24.29 21.11 -6.47
C GLY A 52 -25.38 21.58 -7.46
N ARG A 53 -26.23 20.68 -7.95
CA ARG A 53 -27.35 21.01 -8.86
C ARG A 53 -28.72 20.70 -8.25
N GLN A 54 -28.83 19.59 -7.53
CA GLN A 54 -30.09 19.11 -6.97
C GLN A 54 -29.87 18.29 -5.70
N TRP A 55 -30.92 18.22 -4.88
CA TRP A 55 -30.98 17.31 -3.74
C TRP A 55 -31.29 15.90 -4.24
N GLN A 56 -30.41 14.95 -3.93
CA GLN A 56 -30.56 13.55 -4.31
C GLN A 56 -30.69 12.71 -3.05
N GLN A 57 -31.64 11.78 -3.03
CA GLN A 57 -31.74 10.81 -1.95
C GLN A 57 -30.53 9.88 -2.01
N VAL A 58 -29.82 9.73 -0.89
CA VAL A 58 -28.66 8.84 -0.82
C VAL A 58 -29.13 7.46 -0.40
N ALA A 59 -29.34 6.58 -1.38
CA ALA A 59 -29.77 5.20 -1.17
C ALA A 59 -31.04 5.08 -0.29
N LYS A 60 -31.21 3.97 0.43
CA LYS A 60 -32.39 3.73 1.28
C LYS A 60 -32.11 4.14 2.73
N PRO A 61 -32.80 5.16 3.28
CA PRO A 61 -32.70 5.51 4.69
C PRO A 61 -33.05 4.34 5.62
N SER A 62 -32.42 4.30 6.79
CA SER A 62 -32.72 3.30 7.83
C SER A 62 -32.75 3.94 9.22
N GLY A 63 -31.58 4.27 9.78
CA GLY A 63 -31.45 4.72 11.16
C GLY A 63 -31.55 3.61 12.21
N GLU A 64 -31.41 2.34 11.81
CA GLU A 64 -31.42 1.20 12.73
C GLU A 64 -30.07 1.06 13.47
N TYR A 65 -30.14 0.84 14.78
CA TYR A 65 -29.00 0.60 15.66
C TYR A 65 -28.86 -0.88 15.96
N THR A 66 -27.63 -1.35 16.20
CA THR A 66 -27.35 -2.74 16.60
C THR A 66 -26.46 -2.78 17.84
N LEU A 67 -26.95 -3.42 18.90
CA LEU A 67 -26.16 -3.82 20.05
C LEU A 67 -25.94 -5.33 20.01
N LEU A 68 -24.68 -5.78 20.09
CA LEU A 68 -24.34 -7.18 20.28
C LEU A 68 -24.01 -7.43 21.74
N TYR A 69 -24.52 -8.54 22.29
CA TYR A 69 -24.24 -8.98 23.65
C TYR A 69 -23.95 -10.47 23.71
N ALA A 70 -23.00 -10.86 24.55
CA ALA A 70 -22.78 -12.25 24.94
C ALA A 70 -22.49 -12.32 26.43
N ALA A 71 -23.14 -13.23 27.16
CA ALA A 71 -22.87 -13.42 28.59
C ALA A 71 -21.46 -13.96 28.84
N GLU A 72 -20.95 -14.79 27.91
CA GLU A 72 -19.63 -15.41 27.95
C GLU A 72 -18.80 -15.00 26.73
N LYS A 73 -17.49 -15.24 26.80
CA LYS A 73 -16.59 -14.94 25.68
C LYS A 73 -17.00 -15.81 24.46
N PRO A 74 -17.25 -15.22 23.29
CA PRO A 74 -17.48 -15.99 22.06
C PRO A 74 -16.35 -16.96 21.74
N ALA A 75 -16.67 -18.04 21.01
CA ALA A 75 -15.70 -19.05 20.62
C ALA A 75 -14.64 -18.51 19.64
N ASP A 76 -13.39 -18.95 19.83
CA ASP A 76 -12.23 -18.62 19.00
C ASP A 76 -11.94 -19.67 17.89
N SER A 77 -12.86 -20.63 17.69
CA SER A 77 -12.76 -21.67 16.66
C SER A 77 -13.34 -21.19 15.32
N ALA A 78 -12.86 -21.77 14.21
CA ALA A 78 -13.41 -21.49 12.89
C ALA A 78 -14.88 -21.93 12.81
N ALA A 79 -15.75 -21.04 12.36
CA ALA A 79 -17.20 -21.27 12.32
C ALA A 79 -17.68 -21.89 11.00
N MET A 80 -16.89 -21.79 9.93
CA MET A 80 -17.30 -22.17 8.57
C MET A 80 -16.13 -22.77 7.79
N ARG A 81 -16.44 -23.74 6.93
CA ARG A 81 -15.53 -24.27 5.91
C ARG A 81 -15.71 -23.52 4.61
N PHE A 82 -14.62 -23.26 3.91
CA PHE A 82 -14.62 -22.55 2.64
C PHE A 82 -14.02 -23.42 1.55
N SER A 83 -14.40 -23.14 0.30
CA SER A 83 -13.86 -23.81 -0.87
C SER A 83 -13.51 -22.80 -1.96
N THR A 84 -12.47 -23.11 -2.71
CA THR A 84 -12.08 -22.38 -3.93
C THR A 84 -13.20 -22.43 -4.97
N ILE A 85 -13.10 -21.63 -6.02
CA ILE A 85 -14.09 -21.64 -7.11
C ILE A 85 -14.10 -22.97 -7.89
N THR A 86 -13.04 -23.77 -7.75
CA THR A 86 -12.90 -25.12 -8.30
C THR A 86 -13.42 -26.22 -7.36
N GLY A 87 -13.88 -25.87 -6.15
CA GLY A 87 -14.45 -26.81 -5.18
C GLY A 87 -13.45 -27.41 -4.18
N THR A 88 -12.16 -27.06 -4.26
CA THR A 88 -11.12 -27.52 -3.32
C THR A 88 -11.28 -26.87 -1.95
N THR A 89 -11.08 -27.61 -0.86
CA THR A 89 -11.11 -27.10 0.51
C THR A 89 -10.09 -25.98 0.73
N TRP A 90 -10.48 -24.94 1.47
CA TRP A 90 -9.64 -23.79 1.80
C TRP A 90 -9.56 -23.55 3.32
N PRO A 91 -8.38 -23.18 3.87
CA PRO A 91 -7.09 -23.03 3.19
C PRO A 91 -6.47 -24.39 2.83
N ASP A 92 -5.66 -24.41 1.78
CA ASP A 92 -4.85 -25.59 1.45
C ASP A 92 -3.78 -25.81 2.52
N THR A 93 -3.61 -27.05 2.97
CA THR A 93 -2.60 -27.45 3.96
C THR A 93 -1.16 -27.35 3.45
N VAL A 94 -0.94 -27.31 2.13
CA VAL A 94 0.38 -27.08 1.53
C VAL A 94 0.93 -25.69 1.89
N TYR A 95 0.03 -24.72 2.12
CA TYR A 95 0.36 -23.33 2.42
C TYR A 95 0.08 -23.02 3.89
N HIS A 96 1.11 -23.21 4.72
CA HIS A 96 0.94 -23.24 6.18
C HIS A 96 0.90 -21.85 6.83
N TYR A 97 1.50 -20.83 6.23
CA TYR A 97 1.56 -19.46 6.79
C TYR A 97 0.16 -18.81 6.90
N GLN A 98 -0.77 -19.20 6.02
CA GLN A 98 -2.12 -18.63 5.91
C GLN A 98 -3.09 -19.26 6.90
N ILE A 99 -2.81 -20.47 7.40
CA ILE A 99 -3.75 -21.27 8.20
C ILE A 99 -4.17 -20.51 9.46
N ASN A 100 -3.22 -19.94 10.20
CA ASN A 100 -3.50 -19.23 11.44
C ASN A 100 -4.24 -17.90 11.18
N ALA A 101 -3.82 -17.14 10.17
CA ALA A 101 -4.49 -15.90 9.79
C ALA A 101 -5.93 -16.16 9.35
N TRP A 102 -6.15 -17.19 8.53
CA TRP A 102 -7.48 -17.61 8.10
C TRP A 102 -8.35 -18.13 9.25
N LYS A 103 -7.78 -18.90 10.18
CA LYS A 103 -8.49 -19.36 11.39
C LYS A 103 -9.01 -18.17 12.20
N GLN A 104 -8.20 -17.13 12.40
CA GLN A 104 -8.60 -15.91 13.11
C GLN A 104 -9.65 -15.09 12.36
N ALA A 105 -9.67 -15.18 11.03
CA ALA A 105 -10.61 -14.48 10.16
C ALA A 105 -11.93 -15.24 9.93
N SER A 106 -12.00 -16.50 10.35
CA SER A 106 -13.18 -17.36 10.16
C SER A 106 -13.90 -17.70 11.47
N THR A 107 -13.57 -17.02 12.58
CA THR A 107 -14.29 -17.17 13.84
C THR A 107 -15.70 -16.56 13.76
N PRO A 108 -16.64 -16.95 14.65
CA PRO A 108 -17.95 -16.33 14.73
C PRO A 108 -17.90 -14.79 14.87
N VAL A 109 -16.90 -14.24 15.58
CA VAL A 109 -16.74 -12.79 15.70
C VAL A 109 -16.33 -12.19 14.36
N ALA A 110 -15.32 -12.74 13.69
CA ALA A 110 -14.82 -12.24 12.40
C ALA A 110 -15.86 -12.38 11.27
N LEU A 111 -16.68 -13.44 11.28
CA LEU A 111 -17.79 -13.60 10.33
C LEU A 111 -19.05 -12.82 10.73
N ASN A 112 -18.98 -12.05 11.83
CA ASN A 112 -20.09 -11.28 12.36
C ASN A 112 -21.34 -12.15 12.57
N THR A 113 -21.16 -13.29 13.25
CA THR A 113 -22.23 -14.22 13.67
C THR A 113 -22.24 -14.47 15.19
N ALA A 114 -21.20 -14.06 15.91
CA ALA A 114 -21.13 -14.13 17.37
C ALA A 114 -22.14 -13.19 18.07
N GLY A 115 -22.56 -13.57 19.28
CA GLY A 115 -23.41 -12.78 20.16
C GLY A 115 -24.86 -12.70 19.73
N GLN A 116 -25.73 -12.36 20.68
CA GLN A 116 -27.11 -12.00 20.41
C GLN A 116 -27.17 -10.56 19.91
N ALA A 117 -27.84 -10.35 18.76
CA ALA A 117 -28.02 -9.03 18.18
C ALA A 117 -29.37 -8.42 18.60
N PHE A 118 -29.33 -7.20 19.13
CA PHE A 118 -30.47 -6.40 19.50
C PHE A 118 -30.58 -5.21 18.54
N TYR A 119 -31.61 -5.24 17.71
CA TYR A 119 -31.90 -4.19 16.74
C TYR A 119 -32.92 -3.22 17.34
N PHE A 120 -32.69 -1.92 17.23
CA PHE A 120 -33.59 -0.93 17.78
C PHE A 120 -33.54 0.39 17.02
N TYR A 121 -34.58 1.19 17.23
CA TYR A 121 -34.59 2.61 16.92
C TYR A 121 -34.69 3.38 18.25
N PRO A 122 -34.06 4.55 18.38
CA PRO A 122 -34.13 5.32 19.62
C PRO A 122 -35.57 5.65 20.02
N THR A 123 -35.88 5.58 21.30
CA THR A 123 -37.24 5.82 21.81
C THR A 123 -37.53 7.30 21.98
N THR A 124 -36.51 8.09 22.33
CA THR A 124 -36.63 9.54 22.48
C THR A 124 -35.60 10.28 21.64
N ALA A 125 -35.92 11.53 21.33
CA ALA A 125 -35.05 12.44 20.61
C ALA A 125 -35.22 13.86 21.15
N ARG A 126 -34.10 14.57 21.27
CA ARG A 126 -34.03 15.96 21.71
C ARG A 126 -33.18 16.74 20.73
N GLN A 127 -33.80 17.64 19.97
CA GLN A 127 -33.07 18.63 19.17
C GLN A 127 -32.37 19.60 20.12
N VAL A 128 -31.04 19.62 20.12
CA VAL A 128 -30.22 20.50 20.96
C VAL A 128 -30.01 21.84 20.27
N SER A 129 -29.81 21.82 18.96
CA SER A 129 -29.65 22.99 18.10
C SER A 129 -30.08 22.64 16.66
N PRO A 130 -30.12 23.58 15.72
CA PRO A 130 -30.40 23.27 14.30
C PRO A 130 -29.42 22.26 13.67
N THR A 131 -28.24 22.08 14.27
CA THR A 131 -27.17 21.20 13.76
C THR A 131 -26.88 20.01 14.66
N GLU A 132 -27.60 19.84 15.78
CA GLU A 132 -27.32 18.80 16.77
C GLU A 132 -28.60 18.18 17.35
N VAL A 133 -28.65 16.84 17.37
CA VAL A 133 -29.76 16.06 17.94
C VAL A 133 -29.20 14.94 18.81
N VAL A 134 -29.81 14.74 19.97
CA VAL A 134 -29.49 13.64 20.89
C VAL A 134 -30.63 12.64 20.89
N PHE A 135 -30.32 11.37 20.66
CA PHE A 135 -31.24 10.26 20.69
C PHE A 135 -30.93 9.36 21.90
N THR A 136 -31.96 8.81 22.54
CA THR A 136 -31.76 7.83 23.63
C THR A 136 -32.59 6.57 23.43
N CYS A 137 -32.06 5.45 23.90
CA CYS A 137 -32.75 4.18 23.98
C CYS A 137 -32.47 3.52 25.33
N HIS A 138 -33.51 2.99 25.95
CA HIS A 138 -33.42 2.23 27.20
C HIS A 138 -33.75 0.77 26.92
N SER A 139 -32.85 -0.14 27.30
CA SER A 139 -33.07 -1.58 27.20
C SER A 139 -32.75 -2.28 28.52
N PRO A 140 -33.07 -3.58 28.65
CA PRO A 140 -32.63 -4.38 29.80
C PRO A 140 -31.11 -4.61 29.88
N LEU A 141 -30.38 -4.39 28.77
CA LEU A 141 -28.93 -4.61 28.69
C LEU A 141 -28.13 -3.32 28.91
N ALA A 142 -28.66 -2.19 28.43
CA ALA A 142 -27.96 -0.92 28.52
C ALA A 142 -28.90 0.28 28.31
N ASP A 143 -28.43 1.44 28.76
CA ASP A 143 -28.90 2.75 28.31
C ASP A 143 -27.94 3.30 27.27
N ILE A 144 -28.48 3.73 26.12
CA ILE A 144 -27.69 4.14 24.97
C ILE A 144 -28.08 5.57 24.59
N THR A 145 -27.07 6.41 24.39
CA THR A 145 -27.21 7.78 23.90
C THR A 145 -26.42 7.91 22.59
N ALA A 146 -27.01 8.56 21.60
CA ALA A 146 -26.38 8.87 20.33
C ALA A 146 -26.55 10.35 19.99
N THR A 147 -25.45 11.08 19.92
CA THR A 147 -25.43 12.51 19.58
C THR A 147 -25.03 12.65 18.12
N TRP A 148 -25.94 13.12 17.27
CA TRP A 148 -25.70 13.41 15.86
C TRP A 148 -25.48 14.90 15.67
N LYS A 149 -24.38 15.26 15.03
CA LYS A 149 -23.98 16.65 14.80
C LYS A 149 -23.47 16.84 13.38
N LEU A 150 -24.03 17.82 12.66
CA LEU A 150 -23.46 18.22 11.37
C LEU A 150 -22.07 18.82 11.60
N ASP A 151 -21.10 18.42 10.80
CA ASP A 151 -19.76 18.99 10.89
C ASP A 151 -19.75 20.44 10.39
N GLY A 152 -19.03 21.30 11.10
CA GLY A 152 -18.96 22.74 10.80
C GLY A 152 -17.97 23.08 9.69
N GLU A 153 -16.98 22.22 9.46
CA GLU A 153 -15.91 22.41 8.50
C GLU A 153 -16.22 21.65 7.19
N TYR A 154 -16.64 20.39 7.32
CA TYR A 154 -16.93 19.50 6.21
C TYR A 154 -18.44 19.29 6.07
N ALA A 155 -19.08 20.08 5.20
CA ALA A 155 -20.56 20.06 5.10
C ALA A 155 -21.16 18.71 4.64
N GLY A 156 -20.36 17.82 4.07
CA GLY A 156 -20.72 16.44 3.73
C GLY A 156 -20.59 15.45 4.89
N ASP A 157 -20.17 15.89 6.07
CA ASP A 157 -19.94 15.07 7.24
C ASP A 157 -21.04 15.21 8.30
N VAL A 158 -21.30 14.11 9.00
CA VAL A 158 -22.09 14.07 10.23
C VAL A 158 -21.32 13.29 11.27
N ARG A 159 -20.91 13.97 12.34
CA ARG A 159 -20.25 13.35 13.50
C ARG A 159 -21.30 12.71 14.39
N VAL A 160 -21.02 11.50 14.83
CA VAL A 160 -21.88 10.74 15.74
C VAL A 160 -21.05 10.26 16.91
N HIS A 161 -21.49 10.64 18.12
CA HIS A 161 -20.90 10.20 19.37
C HIS A 161 -21.86 9.24 20.06
N MET A 162 -21.35 8.07 20.44
CA MET A 162 -22.11 6.96 21.01
C MET A 162 -21.67 6.73 22.45
N GLN A 163 -22.65 6.69 23.35
CA GLN A 163 -22.44 6.34 24.75
C GLN A 163 -23.36 5.19 25.12
N LEU A 164 -22.82 4.22 25.85
CA LEU A 164 -23.57 3.07 26.36
C LEU A 164 -23.19 2.82 27.81
N GLN A 165 -24.20 2.76 28.67
CA GLN A 165 -24.11 2.42 30.08
C GLN A 165 -24.61 0.98 30.30
N CYS A 166 -23.71 0.06 30.68
CA CYS A 166 -24.02 -1.36 30.81
C CYS A 166 -24.90 -1.62 32.04
N LYS A 167 -25.93 -2.45 31.91
CA LYS A 167 -26.82 -2.87 33.01
C LYS A 167 -26.57 -4.30 33.48
N LYS A 168 -25.75 -5.07 32.76
CA LYS A 168 -25.38 -6.45 33.11
C LYS A 168 -23.93 -6.72 32.80
N ASP A 169 -23.37 -7.71 33.47
CA ASP A 169 -22.07 -8.25 33.14
C ASP A 169 -22.11 -9.00 31.79
N GLY A 170 -21.00 -8.99 31.07
CA GLY A 170 -20.84 -9.74 29.81
C GLY A 170 -19.95 -9.01 28.82
N TYR A 171 -20.05 -9.41 27.56
CA TYR A 171 -19.34 -8.84 26.43
C TYR A 171 -20.30 -8.00 25.59
N TYR A 172 -19.93 -6.76 25.30
CA TYR A 172 -20.76 -5.79 24.56
C TYR A 172 -20.03 -5.28 23.32
N SER A 173 -20.75 -5.14 22.21
CA SER A 173 -20.27 -4.42 21.04
C SER A 173 -21.39 -3.58 20.47
N LEU A 174 -21.18 -2.26 20.39
CA LEU A 174 -22.15 -1.34 19.84
C LEU A 174 -21.69 -0.93 18.45
N SER A 175 -22.50 -1.21 17.44
CA SER A 175 -22.14 -0.78 16.08
C SER A 175 -22.51 0.67 15.82
N SER A 176 -21.86 1.30 14.85
CA SER A 176 -22.43 2.50 14.23
C SER A 176 -23.82 2.16 13.68
N PRO A 177 -24.80 3.08 13.74
CA PRO A 177 -26.11 2.87 13.14
C PRO A 177 -26.01 2.66 11.63
N SER A 178 -26.99 1.99 11.04
CA SER A 178 -27.13 1.97 9.58
C SER A 178 -27.85 3.23 9.14
N ALA A 179 -27.14 4.34 8.89
CA ALA A 179 -27.76 5.59 8.44
C ALA A 179 -28.55 5.39 7.14
N ILE A 180 -27.92 4.67 6.19
CA ILE A 180 -28.49 4.28 4.91
C ILE A 180 -28.09 2.83 4.59
N THR A 181 -28.81 2.22 3.65
CA THR A 181 -28.42 0.95 3.04
C THR A 181 -28.43 1.08 1.52
N VAL A 182 -27.39 0.54 0.87
CA VAL A 182 -27.26 0.51 -0.59
C VAL A 182 -27.76 -0.84 -1.10
N ASP A 183 -28.58 -0.86 -2.14
CA ASP A 183 -28.93 -2.12 -2.78
C ASP A 183 -27.72 -2.64 -3.58
N LYS A 184 -27.50 -3.96 -3.60
CA LYS A 184 -26.38 -4.58 -4.32
C LYS A 184 -26.32 -4.14 -5.79
N GLN A 185 -27.47 -3.92 -6.42
CA GLN A 185 -27.58 -3.49 -7.82
C GLN A 185 -27.23 -2.01 -8.04
N ASP A 186 -27.26 -1.17 -7.00
CA ASP A 186 -26.97 0.26 -7.06
C ASP A 186 -25.53 0.58 -6.67
N MET A 187 -24.77 -0.43 -6.23
CA MET A 187 -23.34 -0.30 -5.96
C MET A 187 -22.56 -0.17 -7.28
N ALA A 188 -21.74 0.87 -7.39
CA ALA A 188 -20.78 1.05 -8.47
C ALA A 188 -19.37 0.62 -8.05
N TRP A 189 -19.00 0.85 -6.79
CA TRP A 189 -17.72 0.45 -6.21
C TRP A 189 -17.84 0.31 -4.69
N ALA A 190 -17.07 -0.60 -4.10
CA ALA A 190 -16.82 -0.60 -2.67
C ALA A 190 -15.35 -0.89 -2.40
N VAL A 191 -14.82 -0.33 -1.31
CA VAL A 191 -13.44 -0.52 -0.88
C VAL A 191 -13.36 -0.59 0.64
N MET A 192 -12.57 -1.53 1.13
CA MET A 192 -12.06 -1.55 2.50
C MET A 192 -10.54 -1.47 2.42
N PRO A 193 -9.93 -0.29 2.69
CA PRO A 193 -8.50 -0.09 2.54
C PRO A 193 -7.68 -1.16 3.26
N GLY A 194 -6.72 -1.76 2.55
CA GLY A 194 -5.88 -2.86 3.02
C GLY A 194 -6.48 -4.26 2.89
N TYR A 195 -7.75 -4.39 2.45
CA TYR A 195 -8.45 -5.68 2.38
C TYR A 195 -9.02 -6.04 1.01
N PHE A 196 -9.90 -5.22 0.46
CA PHE A 196 -10.53 -5.50 -0.82
C PHE A 196 -11.01 -4.24 -1.50
N GLN A 197 -11.25 -4.35 -2.80
CA GLN A 197 -11.95 -3.35 -3.58
C GLN A 197 -12.63 -4.00 -4.79
N GLY A 198 -13.69 -3.38 -5.30
CA GLY A 198 -14.30 -3.82 -6.55
C GLY A 198 -15.71 -3.31 -6.78
N LYS A 199 -16.25 -3.65 -7.95
CA LYS A 199 -17.55 -3.18 -8.44
C LYS A 199 -18.69 -4.20 -8.34
N GLU A 200 -18.40 -5.41 -7.86
CA GLU A 200 -19.37 -6.51 -7.83
C GLU A 200 -19.32 -7.29 -6.52
N ILE A 201 -20.46 -7.84 -6.10
CA ILE A 201 -20.52 -8.79 -4.99
C ILE A 201 -19.99 -10.13 -5.46
N ALA A 202 -18.93 -10.61 -4.83
CA ALA A 202 -18.32 -11.90 -5.12
C ALA A 202 -18.87 -12.97 -4.15
N LYS A 203 -19.49 -14.01 -4.72
CA LYS A 203 -20.07 -15.13 -3.95
C LYS A 203 -19.02 -16.09 -3.40
N ASN A 204 -17.91 -16.26 -4.13
CA ASN A 204 -16.82 -17.10 -3.66
C ASN A 204 -15.99 -16.33 -2.63
N MET A 205 -16.13 -16.71 -1.36
CA MET A 205 -15.45 -16.06 -0.25
C MET A 205 -13.93 -16.24 -0.28
N VAL A 206 -13.38 -17.25 -0.95
CA VAL A 206 -11.92 -17.36 -1.11
C VAL A 206 -11.42 -16.21 -2.00
N LEU A 207 -12.05 -15.97 -3.15
CA LEU A 207 -11.71 -14.83 -4.02
C LEU A 207 -11.90 -13.49 -3.31
N SER A 208 -13.07 -13.24 -2.72
CA SER A 208 -13.41 -11.93 -2.17
C SER A 208 -12.72 -11.63 -0.84
N TYR A 209 -12.56 -12.64 0.02
CA TYR A 209 -12.08 -12.45 1.39
C TYR A 209 -10.60 -12.79 1.55
N ALA A 210 -10.10 -13.86 0.91
CA ALA A 210 -8.67 -14.18 0.96
C ALA A 210 -7.87 -13.27 0.02
N TYR A 211 -8.33 -13.11 -1.23
CA TYR A 211 -7.61 -12.35 -2.27
C TYR A 211 -8.13 -10.93 -2.50
N GLY A 212 -9.22 -10.51 -1.84
CA GLY A 212 -9.77 -9.16 -2.01
C GLY A 212 -10.37 -8.89 -3.40
N GLN A 213 -10.72 -9.94 -4.16
CA GLN A 213 -11.25 -9.84 -5.52
C GLN A 213 -12.78 -9.75 -5.49
N GLY A 214 -13.28 -8.52 -5.53
CA GLY A 214 -14.70 -8.22 -5.41
C GLY A 214 -15.14 -8.09 -3.95
N VAL A 215 -16.37 -7.65 -3.78
CA VAL A 215 -16.94 -7.31 -2.47
C VAL A 215 -17.46 -8.58 -1.80
N PRO A 216 -17.01 -8.94 -0.58
CA PRO A 216 -17.48 -10.15 0.07
C PRO A 216 -19.00 -10.14 0.31
N GLU A 217 -19.64 -11.29 0.07
CA GLU A 217 -21.09 -11.41 0.28
C GLU A 217 -21.47 -11.35 1.77
N LEU A 218 -20.62 -11.86 2.65
CA LEU A 218 -20.85 -11.88 4.10
C LEU A 218 -20.46 -10.55 4.77
N PRO A 219 -21.12 -10.18 5.90
CA PRO A 219 -20.85 -8.95 6.64
C PRO A 219 -19.65 -9.10 7.58
N VAL A 220 -18.51 -9.53 7.04
CA VAL A 220 -17.29 -9.82 7.79
C VAL A 220 -16.75 -8.58 8.52
N LEU A 221 -16.08 -8.82 9.65
CA LEU A 221 -15.39 -7.81 10.44
C LEU A 221 -13.90 -7.84 10.10
N TYR A 222 -13.40 -6.71 9.60
CA TYR A 222 -11.99 -6.51 9.29
C TYR A 222 -11.23 -6.02 10.51
N ARG A 223 -10.06 -6.61 10.73
CA ARG A 223 -9.17 -6.24 11.82
C ARG A 223 -8.42 -4.97 11.46
N GLU A 224 -8.32 -4.07 12.42
CA GLU A 224 -7.56 -2.83 12.28
C GLU A 224 -6.06 -3.00 11.99
N ARG A 225 -5.48 -4.19 12.23
CA ARG A 225 -4.06 -4.44 12.03
C ARG A 225 -3.58 -4.42 10.57
N CYS A 226 -4.46 -4.75 9.62
CA CYS A 226 -4.17 -4.68 8.18
C CYS A 226 -4.95 -3.56 7.47
N ALA A 227 -5.94 -2.95 8.13
CA ALA A 227 -6.64 -1.79 7.60
C ALA A 227 -5.68 -0.60 7.55
N SER A 228 -5.26 -0.26 6.33
CA SER A 228 -4.32 0.83 6.05
C SER A 228 -4.93 2.20 6.37
N SER A 229 -6.21 2.39 6.03
CA SER A 229 -7.02 3.53 6.41
C SER A 229 -8.36 3.04 6.97
N PHE A 230 -8.81 3.61 8.08
CA PHE A 230 -10.10 3.26 8.68
C PHE A 230 -11.24 4.01 7.98
N CYS A 231 -11.57 3.58 6.76
CA CYS A 231 -12.60 4.21 5.94
C CYS A 231 -13.18 3.18 4.97
N PRO A 232 -14.11 2.31 5.40
CA PRO A 232 -14.93 1.53 4.47
C PRO A 232 -15.83 2.47 3.65
N ILE A 233 -15.79 2.34 2.32
CA ILE A 233 -16.47 3.25 1.38
C ILE A 233 -17.34 2.47 0.40
N ILE A 234 -18.52 3.02 0.08
CA ILE A 234 -19.37 2.57 -1.03
C ILE A 234 -19.67 3.76 -1.94
N THR A 235 -19.45 3.58 -3.24
CA THR A 235 -19.90 4.49 -4.30
C THR A 235 -21.13 3.91 -4.97
N THR A 236 -22.19 4.71 -5.09
CA THR A 236 -23.42 4.32 -5.81
C THR A 236 -23.31 4.60 -7.31
N LYS A 237 -24.19 4.00 -8.12
CA LYS A 237 -24.31 4.27 -9.57
C LYS A 237 -24.75 5.71 -9.88
N GLU A 238 -25.38 6.38 -8.92
CA GLU A 238 -25.63 7.83 -8.97
C GLU A 238 -24.38 8.66 -8.64
N ASN A 239 -23.22 8.01 -8.52
CA ASN A 239 -21.91 8.62 -8.27
C ASN A 239 -21.90 9.45 -6.98
N ILE A 240 -22.53 8.94 -5.92
CA ILE A 240 -22.43 9.46 -4.55
C ILE A 240 -21.66 8.42 -3.74
N SER A 241 -20.58 8.85 -3.11
CA SER A 241 -19.81 8.01 -2.18
C SER A 241 -20.23 8.26 -0.74
N PHE A 242 -20.22 7.19 0.04
CA PHE A 242 -20.59 7.15 1.45
C PHE A 242 -19.57 6.32 2.23
N ALA A 243 -19.11 6.85 3.36
CA ALA A 243 -18.17 6.18 4.25
C ALA A 243 -18.58 6.31 5.72
N VAL A 244 -18.07 5.39 6.54
CA VAL A 244 -18.03 5.55 8.00
C VAL A 244 -16.57 5.61 8.43
N ILE A 245 -16.18 6.74 9.02
CA ILE A 245 -14.79 7.02 9.41
C ILE A 245 -14.74 7.15 10.94
N PRO A 246 -14.13 6.19 11.66
CA PRO A 246 -13.86 6.30 13.09
C PRO A 246 -13.06 7.55 13.45
N ASP A 247 -13.35 8.14 14.61
CA ASP A 247 -12.51 9.24 15.11
C ASP A 247 -11.05 8.75 15.34
N PRO A 248 -10.04 9.61 15.12
CA PRO A 248 -8.65 9.28 15.38
C PRO A 248 -8.42 8.76 16.81
N GLY A 249 -7.62 7.70 16.94
CA GLY A 249 -7.27 7.09 18.23
C GLY A 249 -8.25 6.02 18.74
N LEU A 250 -9.33 5.73 18.01
CA LEU A 250 -10.27 4.67 18.42
C LEU A 250 -9.69 3.26 18.26
N GLY A 251 -8.80 3.07 17.29
CA GLY A 251 -8.12 1.81 17.06
C GLY A 251 -6.91 1.58 17.97
N ARG A 252 -6.30 0.41 17.86
CA ARG A 252 -5.08 0.04 18.61
C ARG A 252 -3.96 1.06 18.36
N ASP A 253 -3.24 1.38 19.42
CA ASP A 253 -1.89 1.93 19.31
C ASP A 253 -0.90 0.75 19.13
N PRO A 254 -0.20 0.61 17.97
CA PRO A 254 0.73 -0.49 17.66
C PRO A 254 1.85 -0.71 18.68
N TRP A 255 2.18 0.33 19.45
CA TRP A 255 3.20 0.31 20.47
C TRP A 255 2.76 1.20 21.63
N ALA A 256 1.77 0.76 22.41
CA ALA A 256 1.11 1.62 23.39
C ALA A 256 2.05 2.21 24.47
N ASP A 257 3.03 1.40 24.90
CA ASP A 257 4.02 1.79 25.91
C ASP A 257 5.37 1.11 25.67
N ASP A 258 5.52 -0.15 26.13
CA ASP A 258 6.78 -0.89 26.17
C ASP A 258 6.84 -2.11 25.24
N ARG A 259 5.70 -2.45 24.61
CA ARG A 259 5.51 -3.67 23.82
C ARG A 259 4.71 -3.44 22.56
N ILE A 260 4.96 -4.30 21.58
CA ILE A 260 4.14 -4.42 20.37
C ILE A 260 2.75 -4.96 20.70
N THR A 261 1.70 -4.30 20.21
CA THR A 261 0.28 -4.65 20.43
C THR A 261 -0.42 -5.01 19.12
N HIS A 262 0.34 -5.32 18.07
CA HIS A 262 -0.16 -5.52 16.71
C HIS A 262 -1.27 -6.58 16.58
N GLN A 263 -1.34 -7.52 17.54
CA GLN A 263 -2.35 -8.57 17.61
C GLN A 263 -3.63 -8.16 18.36
N THR A 264 -3.63 -7.06 19.09
CA THR A 264 -4.80 -6.52 19.78
C THR A 264 -5.86 -6.11 18.76
N TRP A 265 -7.13 -6.36 19.08
CA TRP A 265 -8.26 -5.98 18.25
C TRP A 265 -9.28 -5.17 19.07
N GLN A 266 -9.27 -3.85 18.90
CA GLN A 266 -10.16 -2.92 19.59
C GLN A 266 -11.33 -2.50 18.70
N LEU A 267 -11.02 -2.25 17.43
CA LEU A 267 -11.94 -1.72 16.43
C LEU A 267 -12.10 -2.70 15.26
N ALA A 268 -13.35 -2.93 14.89
CA ALA A 268 -13.70 -3.67 13.67
C ALA A 268 -14.41 -2.76 12.67
N LEU A 269 -14.07 -2.94 11.40
CA LEU A 269 -14.69 -2.26 10.27
C LEU A 269 -15.44 -3.29 9.43
N SER A 270 -16.51 -2.88 8.77
CA SER A 270 -17.22 -3.72 7.82
C SER A 270 -17.82 -2.87 6.70
N HIS A 271 -17.95 -3.45 5.51
CA HIS A 271 -18.68 -2.88 4.37
C HIS A 271 -20.19 -3.13 4.47
N GLN A 272 -20.63 -4.01 5.37
CA GLN A 272 -22.02 -4.33 5.60
C GLN A 272 -22.39 -4.24 7.07
N ASN A 273 -23.68 -4.02 7.35
CA ASN A 273 -24.22 -4.20 8.68
C ASN A 273 -24.46 -5.69 9.00
N ARG A 274 -24.80 -6.00 10.25
CA ARG A 274 -25.07 -7.37 10.72
C ARG A 274 -26.14 -8.13 9.93
N LYS A 275 -27.08 -7.42 9.29
CA LYS A 275 -28.14 -7.97 8.44
C LYS A 275 -27.70 -8.17 6.97
N SER A 276 -26.40 -8.12 6.69
CA SER A 276 -25.81 -8.28 5.36
C SER A 276 -26.30 -7.24 4.34
N ARG A 277 -26.64 -6.02 4.80
CA ARG A 277 -26.95 -4.88 3.92
C ARG A 277 -25.71 -4.02 3.76
N LEU A 278 -25.44 -3.59 2.52
CA LEU A 278 -24.33 -2.67 2.20
C LEU A 278 -24.54 -1.36 2.94
N SER A 279 -23.72 -1.16 3.96
CA SER A 279 -23.72 -0.03 4.87
C SER A 279 -22.39 -0.13 5.62
N PRO A 280 -21.36 0.66 5.26
CA PRO A 280 -20.15 0.77 6.05
C PRO A 280 -20.50 0.89 7.53
N THR A 281 -19.86 0.06 8.35
CA THR A 281 -20.21 -0.10 9.77
C THR A 281 -18.95 -0.24 10.60
N VAL A 282 -18.94 0.43 11.74
CA VAL A 282 -17.92 0.31 12.78
C VAL A 282 -18.49 -0.53 13.92
N TYR A 283 -17.69 -1.43 14.50
CA TYR A 283 -18.04 -2.17 15.71
C TYR A 283 -17.02 -1.85 16.80
N TYR A 284 -17.49 -1.27 17.90
CA TYR A 284 -16.65 -0.91 19.03
C TYR A 284 -17.36 -1.12 20.39
N PRO A 285 -16.67 -1.69 21.39
CA PRO A 285 -15.47 -2.51 21.23
C PRO A 285 -15.78 -3.80 20.45
N VAL A 286 -14.77 -4.53 19.97
CA VAL A 286 -15.01 -5.80 19.27
C VAL A 286 -15.45 -6.88 20.27
N LEU A 287 -16.58 -7.54 19.99
CA LEU A 287 -17.16 -8.55 20.87
C LEU A 287 -16.18 -9.71 21.14
N GLY A 288 -15.96 -10.02 22.42
CA GLY A 288 -15.07 -11.10 22.86
C GLY A 288 -13.62 -10.67 23.09
N GLU A 289 -13.23 -9.48 22.65
CA GLU A 289 -11.93 -8.88 22.93
C GLU A 289 -11.94 -8.18 24.30
N PRO A 290 -10.78 -7.97 24.96
CA PRO A 290 -10.72 -7.48 26.33
C PRO A 290 -11.52 -6.19 26.59
N SER A 291 -11.52 -5.25 25.65
CA SER A 291 -12.25 -3.98 25.78
C SER A 291 -13.77 -4.13 25.76
N SER A 292 -14.29 -5.27 25.27
CA SER A 292 -15.72 -5.58 25.25
C SER A 292 -16.23 -6.25 26.51
N GLN A 293 -15.35 -6.78 27.37
CA GLN A 293 -15.75 -7.31 28.65
C GLN A 293 -16.15 -6.16 29.59
N LYS A 294 -17.39 -6.18 30.05
CA LYS A 294 -17.98 -5.12 30.87
C LYS A 294 -18.67 -5.72 32.09
N LYS A 295 -18.62 -4.98 33.18
CA LYS A 295 -19.46 -5.15 34.36
C LYS A 295 -20.67 -4.23 34.26
N GLN A 296 -21.70 -4.55 35.03
CA GLN A 296 -22.78 -3.61 35.31
C GLN A 296 -22.21 -2.28 35.82
N GLY A 297 -22.64 -1.16 35.24
CA GLY A 297 -22.11 0.16 35.57
C GLY A 297 -20.92 0.60 34.71
N ASP A 298 -20.31 -0.29 33.92
CA ASP A 298 -19.27 0.13 32.98
C ASP A 298 -19.83 0.88 31.77
N GLN A 299 -18.99 1.72 31.18
CA GLN A 299 -19.32 2.53 30.01
C GLN A 299 -18.56 2.10 28.76
N ILE A 300 -19.18 2.36 27.62
CA ILE A 300 -18.57 2.39 26.29
C ILE A 300 -18.85 3.78 25.71
N ASP A 301 -17.81 4.44 25.23
CA ASP A 301 -17.85 5.79 24.68
C ASP A 301 -16.96 5.83 23.44
N TYR A 302 -17.49 6.22 22.29
CA TYR A 302 -16.72 6.39 21.06
C TYR A 302 -17.40 7.30 20.04
N GLY A 303 -16.61 7.82 19.12
CA GLY A 303 -17.08 8.66 18.03
C GLY A 303 -16.64 8.17 16.65
N PHE A 304 -17.42 8.55 15.65
CA PHE A 304 -17.14 8.36 14.23
C PHE A 304 -17.90 9.41 13.43
N ARG A 305 -17.71 9.42 12.12
CA ARG A 305 -18.51 10.24 11.21
C ARG A 305 -19.01 9.46 10.01
N TYR A 306 -20.19 9.87 9.53
CA TYR A 306 -20.63 9.57 8.18
C TYR A 306 -20.12 10.66 7.26
N SER A 307 -19.47 10.28 6.18
CA SER A 307 -18.98 11.23 5.18
C SER A 307 -19.61 10.92 3.82
N PHE A 308 -20.14 11.96 3.19
CA PHE A 308 -20.78 11.91 1.89
C PHE A 308 -20.08 12.85 0.92
N ASN A 309 -19.82 12.36 -0.30
CA ASN A 309 -19.20 13.16 -1.34
C ASN A 309 -19.78 12.83 -2.71
N LYS A 310 -19.80 13.81 -3.62
CA LYS A 310 -20.09 13.56 -5.03
C LYS A 310 -18.82 13.09 -5.72
N GLY A 311 -18.89 11.93 -6.36
CA GLY A 311 -17.76 11.35 -7.06
C GLY A 311 -17.41 9.97 -6.52
N GLU A 312 -16.29 9.47 -7.01
CA GLU A 312 -15.82 8.13 -6.72
C GLU A 312 -15.26 8.01 -5.30
N TRP A 313 -15.12 6.76 -4.84
CA TRP A 313 -14.61 6.39 -3.52
C TRP A 313 -13.32 7.12 -3.13
N TYR A 314 -12.48 7.44 -4.12
CA TYR A 314 -11.18 8.05 -3.93
C TYR A 314 -11.27 9.40 -3.20
N HIS A 315 -12.29 10.22 -3.46
CA HIS A 315 -12.46 11.50 -2.76
C HIS A 315 -12.66 11.31 -1.25
N LEU A 316 -13.40 10.26 -0.85
CA LEU A 316 -13.61 9.95 0.57
C LEU A 316 -12.39 9.28 1.20
N LEU A 317 -11.55 8.57 0.43
CA LEU A 317 -10.24 8.17 0.91
C LEU A 317 -9.39 9.40 1.21
N THR A 318 -9.24 10.32 0.24
CA THR A 318 -8.45 11.55 0.42
C THR A 318 -8.95 12.38 1.61
N HIS A 319 -10.27 12.54 1.75
CA HIS A 319 -10.89 13.21 2.90
C HIS A 319 -10.53 12.50 4.22
N ALA A 320 -10.69 11.17 4.31
CA ALA A 320 -10.33 10.43 5.51
C ALA A 320 -8.85 10.64 5.89
N VAL A 321 -7.95 10.60 4.91
CA VAL A 321 -6.51 10.71 5.15
C VAL A 321 -6.10 12.12 5.55
N ASN A 322 -6.54 13.12 4.80
CA ASN A 322 -6.06 14.50 4.98
C ASN A 322 -6.84 15.28 6.03
N ASP A 323 -8.16 15.09 6.07
CA ASP A 323 -9.05 15.96 6.84
C ASP A 323 -9.45 15.32 8.19
N VAL A 324 -9.51 13.99 8.25
CA VAL A 324 -9.86 13.26 9.49
C VAL A 324 -8.63 12.77 10.24
N TYR A 325 -7.72 12.07 9.56
CA TYR A 325 -6.48 11.55 10.16
C TYR A 325 -5.30 12.52 10.09
N ASP A 326 -5.49 13.68 9.45
CA ASP A 326 -4.49 14.76 9.38
C ASP A 326 -3.10 14.25 9.02
N PHE A 327 -3.02 13.50 7.92
CA PHE A 327 -1.78 12.85 7.50
C PHE A 327 -0.63 13.84 7.27
N LYS A 328 -0.95 15.11 6.96
CA LYS A 328 0.06 16.18 6.88
C LYS A 328 0.79 16.41 8.20
N LYS A 329 0.13 16.28 9.35
CA LYS A 329 0.83 16.28 10.66
C LYS A 329 1.81 15.12 10.81
N THR A 330 1.47 13.95 10.26
CA THR A 330 2.43 12.82 10.22
C THR A 330 3.69 13.20 9.47
N LEU A 331 3.53 13.79 8.29
CA LEU A 331 4.65 14.19 7.45
C LEU A 331 5.48 15.30 8.10
N ALA A 332 4.84 16.30 8.73
CA ALA A 332 5.54 17.41 9.40
C ALA A 332 6.44 16.97 10.57
N LEU A 333 6.16 15.82 11.20
CA LEU A 333 6.99 15.24 12.25
C LEU A 333 8.26 14.54 11.72
N ARG A 334 8.31 14.21 10.43
CA ARG A 334 9.41 13.42 9.85
C ARG A 334 10.68 14.25 9.76
N LYS A 335 11.75 13.71 10.35
CA LYS A 335 13.10 14.28 10.31
C LYS A 335 14.13 13.15 10.29
N ASN A 336 15.17 13.32 9.50
CA ASN A 336 16.31 12.42 9.42
C ASN A 336 17.29 12.66 10.58
N THR A 337 17.89 11.59 11.05
CA THR A 337 19.10 11.52 11.88
C THR A 337 20.28 11.01 11.07
N GLN A 338 20.02 10.27 9.99
CA GLN A 338 20.96 9.90 8.94
C GLN A 338 20.32 10.24 7.59
N SER A 339 21.06 10.89 6.69
CA SER A 339 20.56 11.14 5.32
C SER A 339 20.44 9.83 4.53
N LEU A 340 19.49 9.76 3.61
CA LEU A 340 19.31 8.63 2.70
C LEU A 340 20.55 8.41 1.83
N THR A 341 21.21 9.50 1.42
CA THR A 341 22.49 9.46 0.68
C THR A 341 23.57 8.76 1.51
N SER A 342 23.74 9.18 2.78
CA SER A 342 24.68 8.53 3.71
C SER A 342 24.35 7.05 3.90
N ARG A 343 23.06 6.70 3.92
CA ARG A 343 22.60 5.32 4.05
C ARG A 343 23.03 4.48 2.85
N VAL A 344 22.94 5.02 1.63
CA VAL A 344 23.43 4.35 0.40
C VAL A 344 24.95 4.15 0.47
N GLU A 345 25.72 5.16 0.90
CA GLU A 345 27.17 5.05 1.07
C GLU A 345 27.57 3.94 2.06
N GLN A 346 26.86 3.84 3.19
CA GLN A 346 27.14 2.81 4.19
C GLN A 346 26.69 1.41 3.75
N MET A 347 25.56 1.30 3.04
CA MET A 347 25.15 0.02 2.45
C MET A 347 26.11 -0.43 1.35
N HIS A 348 26.75 0.50 0.61
CA HIS A 348 27.83 0.16 -0.31
C HIS A 348 29.00 -0.52 0.44
N HIS A 349 29.44 0.01 1.59
CA HIS A 349 30.45 -0.66 2.41
C HIS A 349 30.02 -2.05 2.88
N TYR A 350 28.77 -2.19 3.35
CA TYR A 350 28.20 -3.48 3.73
C TYR A 350 28.30 -4.50 2.59
N LEU A 351 28.00 -4.09 1.35
CA LEU A 351 28.01 -4.95 0.17
C LEU A 351 29.42 -5.28 -0.34
N CYS A 352 30.43 -4.45 -0.03
CA CYS A 352 31.82 -4.73 -0.38
C CYS A 352 32.56 -5.59 0.65
N ASP A 353 31.96 -5.90 1.80
CA ASP A 353 32.49 -6.87 2.74
C ASP A 353 31.79 -8.23 2.56
N PRO A 354 32.46 -9.25 2.00
CA PRO A 354 31.85 -10.55 1.72
C PRO A 354 31.34 -11.26 2.98
N LYS A 355 31.92 -11.00 4.15
CA LYS A 355 31.51 -11.66 5.40
C LYS A 355 30.20 -11.08 5.93
N THR A 356 30.06 -9.76 5.94
CA THR A 356 28.85 -9.10 6.46
C THR A 356 27.71 -9.14 5.44
N SER A 357 28.01 -9.00 4.14
CA SER A 357 27.03 -9.19 3.05
C SER A 357 26.61 -10.65 2.84
N LEU A 358 27.29 -11.60 3.49
CA LEU A 358 27.08 -13.04 3.34
C LEU A 358 27.17 -13.48 1.87
N TRP A 359 28.16 -12.96 1.15
CA TRP A 359 28.41 -13.31 -0.24
C TRP A 359 29.06 -14.69 -0.36
N ASN A 360 28.55 -15.54 -1.25
CA ASN A 360 29.07 -16.87 -1.51
C ASN A 360 29.30 -17.08 -3.00
N SER A 361 30.23 -17.98 -3.31
CA SER A 361 30.51 -18.45 -4.67
C SER A 361 30.41 -19.96 -4.73
N GLU A 362 29.75 -20.47 -5.77
CA GLU A 362 29.45 -21.89 -5.94
C GLU A 362 29.78 -22.35 -7.36
N GLN A 363 30.10 -23.64 -7.51
CA GLN A 363 30.33 -24.25 -8.82
C GLN A 363 29.04 -24.86 -9.37
N TYR A 364 28.65 -24.50 -10.58
CA TYR A 364 27.48 -25.03 -11.26
C TYR A 364 27.73 -25.19 -12.77
N ASN A 365 27.70 -26.43 -13.27
CA ASN A 365 27.85 -26.75 -14.69
C ASN A 365 29.05 -26.06 -15.39
N GLY A 366 30.21 -26.01 -14.73
CA GLY A 366 31.42 -25.39 -15.25
C GLY A 366 31.49 -23.87 -15.13
N LEU A 367 30.49 -23.24 -14.51
CA LEU A 367 30.49 -21.82 -14.15
C LEU A 367 30.70 -21.65 -12.64
N THR A 368 31.44 -20.62 -12.27
CA THR A 368 31.39 -20.08 -10.90
C THR A 368 30.24 -19.07 -10.84
N ILE A 369 29.21 -19.39 -10.06
CA ILE A 369 28.07 -18.49 -9.80
C ILE A 369 28.23 -17.85 -8.42
N GLY A 370 27.67 -16.66 -8.21
CA GLY A 370 27.74 -15.97 -6.92
C GLY A 370 26.41 -15.38 -6.49
N GLY A 371 26.20 -15.34 -5.18
CA GLY A 371 25.07 -14.66 -4.57
C GLY A 371 25.10 -14.65 -3.05
N GLN A 372 24.17 -13.92 -2.45
CA GLN A 372 24.12 -13.76 -1.00
C GLN A 372 23.30 -14.89 -0.35
N SER A 373 23.68 -15.30 0.86
CA SER A 373 22.92 -16.29 1.63
C SER A 373 21.47 -15.87 1.78
N TYR A 374 20.54 -16.79 1.55
CA TYR A 374 19.14 -16.64 1.90
C TYR A 374 18.82 -17.53 3.11
N LEU A 375 18.52 -16.89 4.24
CA LEU A 375 18.29 -17.59 5.50
C LEU A 375 16.78 -17.68 5.85
N GLY A 376 15.91 -17.27 4.92
CA GLY A 376 14.47 -17.49 4.99
C GLY A 376 14.08 -18.93 4.65
N GLY A 377 12.76 -19.20 4.63
CA GLY A 377 12.23 -20.50 4.28
C GLY A 377 12.29 -20.76 2.77
N VAL A 378 12.92 -21.87 2.36
CA VAL A 378 12.88 -22.38 0.98
C VAL A 378 12.72 -23.89 1.04
N ILE A 379 11.79 -24.45 0.27
CA ILE A 379 11.59 -25.90 0.24
C ILE A 379 12.88 -26.62 -0.20
N GLY A 380 13.29 -27.62 0.58
CA GLY A 380 14.48 -28.44 0.30
C GLY A 380 15.81 -27.78 0.71
N SER A 381 15.80 -26.53 1.17
CA SER A 381 17.00 -25.87 1.70
C SER A 381 17.40 -26.43 3.06
N ASN A 382 18.70 -26.69 3.23
CA ASN A 382 19.34 -26.98 4.50
C ASN A 382 20.23 -25.79 4.91
N ARG A 383 19.63 -24.59 4.90
CA ARG A 383 20.28 -23.29 5.13
C ARG A 383 21.45 -23.02 4.19
N ASP A 384 21.34 -23.49 2.96
CA ASP A 384 22.35 -23.44 1.89
C ASP A 384 21.82 -22.73 0.64
N ALA A 385 20.70 -22.02 0.77
CA ALA A 385 20.14 -21.22 -0.30
C ALA A 385 20.97 -19.96 -0.50
N ILE A 386 21.27 -19.62 -1.75
CA ILE A 386 21.81 -18.32 -2.15
C ILE A 386 20.91 -17.68 -3.21
N LYS A 387 20.83 -16.34 -3.19
CA LYS A 387 20.04 -15.54 -4.11
C LYS A 387 20.65 -14.16 -4.30
N ASN A 388 20.42 -13.59 -5.48
CA ASN A 388 20.65 -12.18 -5.77
C ASN A 388 19.32 -11.43 -5.90
N ALA A 389 19.36 -10.18 -5.52
CA ALA A 389 18.45 -9.10 -5.90
C ALA A 389 19.19 -7.83 -5.50
N ASP A 390 19.13 -6.69 -6.17
CA ASP A 390 18.44 -6.28 -7.39
C ASP A 390 19.48 -6.04 -8.47
N TYR A 391 19.39 -6.75 -9.61
CA TYR A 391 20.39 -6.66 -10.68
C TYR A 391 20.51 -5.25 -11.27
N GLY A 392 19.43 -4.47 -11.32
CA GLY A 392 19.50 -3.07 -11.72
C GLY A 392 20.30 -2.23 -10.72
N ALA A 393 20.04 -2.39 -9.43
CA ALA A 393 20.77 -1.69 -8.37
C ALA A 393 22.24 -2.13 -8.28
N MET A 394 22.55 -3.41 -8.53
CA MET A 394 23.90 -3.95 -8.55
C MET A 394 24.76 -3.28 -9.63
N TRP A 395 24.28 -3.25 -10.87
CA TRP A 395 25.00 -2.60 -11.98
C TRP A 395 25.02 -1.08 -11.82
N MET A 396 23.93 -0.47 -11.37
CA MET A 396 23.87 0.97 -11.06
C MET A 396 24.93 1.36 -10.04
N LEU A 397 25.00 0.66 -8.90
CA LEU A 397 25.96 0.99 -7.85
C LEU A 397 27.40 0.82 -8.34
N ALA A 398 27.72 -0.33 -8.96
CA ALA A 398 29.06 -0.60 -9.46
C ALA A 398 29.52 0.39 -10.55
N ASN A 399 28.59 0.82 -11.42
CA ASN A 399 28.89 1.80 -12.47
C ASN A 399 29.09 3.20 -11.89
N THR A 400 28.21 3.64 -11.00
CA THR A 400 28.25 5.00 -10.43
C THR A 400 29.39 5.18 -9.42
N SER A 401 29.75 4.15 -8.65
CA SER A 401 30.84 4.22 -7.68
C SER A 401 32.22 3.95 -8.28
N GLY A 402 32.29 3.22 -9.39
CA GLY A 402 33.56 2.75 -9.95
C GLY A 402 34.26 1.70 -9.07
N ASP A 403 33.54 1.07 -8.13
CA ASP A 403 34.10 0.13 -7.17
C ASP A 403 34.61 -1.15 -7.87
N LYS A 404 35.92 -1.40 -7.74
CA LYS A 404 36.59 -2.53 -8.39
C LYS A 404 36.21 -3.88 -7.80
N TYR A 405 35.91 -3.97 -6.51
CA TYR A 405 35.45 -5.22 -5.93
C TYR A 405 34.09 -5.62 -6.50
N LEU A 406 33.16 -4.68 -6.59
CA LEU A 406 31.86 -4.95 -7.22
C LEU A 406 32.03 -5.35 -8.70
N GLN A 407 32.78 -4.56 -9.48
CA GLN A 407 32.99 -4.78 -10.91
C GLN A 407 33.70 -6.11 -11.22
N ASP A 408 34.75 -6.44 -10.47
CA ASP A 408 35.65 -7.54 -10.83
C ASP A 408 35.31 -8.84 -10.09
N SER A 409 34.70 -8.76 -8.90
CA SER A 409 34.46 -9.93 -8.02
C SER A 409 32.99 -10.27 -7.79
N VAL A 410 32.07 -9.31 -7.90
CA VAL A 410 30.63 -9.52 -7.62
C VAL A 410 29.82 -9.67 -8.90
N LEU A 411 29.85 -8.67 -9.79
CA LEU A 411 29.02 -8.64 -10.99
C LEU A 411 29.25 -9.83 -11.94
N PRO A 412 30.49 -10.26 -12.24
CA PRO A 412 30.70 -11.39 -13.15
C PRO A 412 30.09 -12.70 -12.60
N LEU A 413 30.14 -12.90 -11.29
CA LEU A 413 29.57 -14.08 -10.64
C LEU A 413 28.04 -14.00 -10.54
N ALA A 414 27.50 -12.80 -10.32
CA ALA A 414 26.05 -12.55 -10.36
C ALA A 414 25.48 -12.75 -11.78
N LEU A 415 26.23 -12.33 -12.80
CA LEU A 415 25.91 -12.56 -14.21
C LEU A 415 25.91 -14.06 -14.53
N ASN A 416 26.93 -14.80 -14.08
CA ASN A 416 26.96 -16.25 -14.22
C ASN A 416 25.78 -16.91 -13.52
N PHE A 417 25.42 -16.47 -12.31
CA PHE A 417 24.20 -16.92 -11.63
C PHE A 417 22.97 -16.71 -12.50
N LYS A 418 22.86 -15.55 -13.17
CA LYS A 418 21.74 -15.25 -14.05
C LYS A 418 21.67 -16.15 -15.27
N LEU A 419 22.80 -16.35 -15.94
CA LEU A 419 22.90 -17.27 -17.07
C LEU A 419 22.56 -18.71 -16.65
N ALA A 420 22.99 -19.11 -15.46
CA ALA A 420 22.72 -20.42 -14.88
C ALA A 420 21.28 -20.60 -14.42
N GLN A 421 20.54 -19.53 -14.09
CA GLN A 421 19.17 -19.62 -13.59
C GLN A 421 18.13 -19.88 -14.68
N GLN A 422 18.47 -19.65 -15.96
CA GLN A 422 17.54 -19.83 -17.07
C GLN A 422 17.63 -21.26 -17.64
N GLN A 423 16.48 -21.90 -17.87
CA GLN A 423 16.41 -23.16 -18.59
C GLN A 423 16.63 -22.93 -20.08
N THR A 424 17.58 -23.65 -20.68
CA THR A 424 17.99 -23.44 -22.08
C THR A 424 17.80 -24.68 -22.95
N ALA A 425 17.62 -25.84 -22.31
CA ALA A 425 17.29 -27.08 -22.98
C ALA A 425 15.95 -26.96 -23.73
N PRO A 426 15.84 -27.53 -24.95
CA PRO A 426 14.60 -27.54 -25.72
C PRO A 426 13.44 -28.19 -24.95
N GLY A 427 12.23 -27.70 -25.18
CA GLY A 427 11.00 -28.24 -24.59
C GLY A 427 10.05 -27.13 -24.16
N PHE A 428 8.97 -27.53 -23.47
CA PHE A 428 7.90 -26.62 -23.05
C PHE A 428 8.40 -25.44 -22.19
N PHE A 429 9.47 -25.62 -21.41
CA PHE A 429 10.04 -24.61 -20.51
C PHE A 429 11.33 -23.95 -21.04
N GLN A 430 11.66 -24.09 -22.32
CA GLN A 430 12.87 -23.46 -22.88
C GLN A 430 12.79 -21.94 -22.80
N GLY A 431 13.62 -21.33 -21.96
CA GLY A 431 13.64 -19.89 -21.68
C GLY A 431 13.14 -19.52 -20.28
N ALA A 432 12.51 -20.45 -19.54
CA ALA A 432 11.94 -20.22 -18.22
C ALA A 432 13.00 -20.01 -17.12
N ALA A 433 12.57 -19.41 -15.99
CA ALA A 433 13.35 -19.48 -14.76
C ALA A 433 13.32 -20.92 -14.19
N MET A 434 14.47 -21.44 -13.78
CA MET A 434 14.55 -22.74 -13.10
C MET A 434 14.20 -22.65 -11.61
N GLY A 435 14.25 -21.45 -11.03
CA GLY A 435 13.93 -21.18 -9.65
C GLY A 435 14.61 -19.90 -9.17
N GLN A 436 14.05 -19.23 -8.17
CA GLN A 436 14.62 -18.00 -7.59
C GLN A 436 15.91 -18.22 -6.79
N TYR A 437 16.06 -19.39 -6.17
CA TYR A 437 17.13 -19.70 -5.22
C TYR A 437 17.99 -20.82 -5.77
N TYR A 438 19.29 -20.76 -5.53
CA TYR A 438 20.19 -21.89 -5.76
C TYR A 438 20.54 -22.54 -4.43
N LEU A 439 20.37 -23.86 -4.33
CA LEU A 439 20.70 -24.65 -3.15
C LEU A 439 22.05 -25.35 -3.36
N SER A 440 23.10 -24.94 -2.65
CA SER A 440 24.46 -25.41 -2.95
C SER A 440 24.70 -26.89 -2.64
N LYS A 441 24.02 -27.46 -1.63
CA LYS A 441 24.16 -28.88 -1.28
C LYS A 441 23.46 -29.80 -2.27
N SER A 442 22.29 -29.40 -2.76
CA SER A 442 21.54 -30.20 -3.76
C SER A 442 21.88 -29.83 -5.21
N LYS A 443 22.64 -28.74 -5.42
CA LYS A 443 23.07 -28.21 -6.72
C LYS A 443 21.90 -27.95 -7.67
N ALA A 444 20.80 -27.43 -7.14
CA ALA A 444 19.57 -27.22 -7.87
C ALA A 444 19.03 -25.81 -7.65
N PHE A 445 18.45 -25.25 -8.71
CA PHE A 445 17.59 -24.07 -8.60
C PHE A 445 16.19 -24.49 -8.13
N ARG A 446 15.60 -23.70 -7.23
CA ARG A 446 14.28 -23.94 -6.64
C ARG A 446 13.50 -22.64 -6.50
N GLU A 447 12.18 -22.74 -6.64
CA GLU A 447 11.26 -21.69 -6.20
C GLU A 447 11.14 -21.67 -4.66
N GLU A 448 10.57 -20.59 -4.13
CA GLU A 448 10.36 -20.47 -2.68
C GLU A 448 9.45 -21.56 -2.13
N TRP A 449 8.39 -21.87 -2.89
CA TRP A 449 7.37 -22.85 -2.56
C TRP A 449 6.92 -23.60 -3.82
N GLY A 450 6.59 -24.90 -3.68
CA GLY A 450 6.17 -25.78 -4.76
C GLY A 450 7.23 -26.09 -5.81
N ASP A 451 6.87 -26.92 -6.80
CA ASP A 451 7.71 -27.26 -7.96
C ASP A 451 6.97 -26.93 -9.27
N PHE A 452 6.95 -25.66 -9.62
CA PHE A 452 6.22 -25.12 -10.77
C PHE A 452 7.02 -24.02 -11.47
N VAL A 453 6.49 -23.55 -12.59
CA VAL A 453 7.06 -22.48 -13.41
C VAL A 453 5.98 -21.43 -13.69
N GLU A 454 6.30 -20.15 -13.44
CA GLU A 454 5.34 -19.05 -13.61
C GLU A 454 5.75 -18.12 -14.75
N PRO A 455 4.80 -17.67 -15.60
CA PRO A 455 5.03 -16.60 -16.57
C PRO A 455 5.50 -15.28 -15.92
N VAL A 456 5.02 -14.94 -14.72
CA VAL A 456 5.52 -13.75 -14.00
C VAL A 456 6.96 -13.94 -13.51
N SER A 457 7.34 -15.14 -13.06
CA SER A 457 8.71 -15.45 -12.63
C SER A 457 9.68 -15.41 -13.80
N LEU A 458 9.26 -15.82 -15.00
CA LEU A 458 10.00 -15.59 -16.25
C LEU A 458 10.18 -14.08 -16.51
N THR A 459 9.11 -13.30 -16.38
CA THR A 459 9.16 -11.84 -16.54
C THR A 459 10.17 -11.22 -15.57
N TYR A 460 10.09 -11.58 -14.29
CA TYR A 460 10.86 -10.95 -13.21
C TYR A 460 12.30 -11.44 -13.13
N TYR A 461 12.51 -12.75 -12.97
CA TYR A 461 13.84 -13.31 -12.69
C TYR A 461 14.65 -13.62 -13.94
N VAL A 462 14.11 -13.41 -15.13
CA VAL A 462 14.86 -13.54 -16.38
C VAL A 462 14.78 -12.24 -17.16
N MET A 463 13.61 -11.83 -17.61
CA MET A 463 13.50 -10.75 -18.59
C MET A 463 13.89 -9.38 -18.02
N LEU A 464 13.40 -9.03 -16.83
CA LEU A 464 13.67 -7.73 -16.20
C LEU A 464 15.11 -7.65 -15.70
N ASP A 465 15.61 -8.68 -15.02
CA ASP A 465 17.01 -8.74 -14.59
C ASP A 465 17.97 -8.63 -15.78
N ILE A 466 17.77 -9.45 -16.83
CA ILE A 466 18.60 -9.39 -18.04
C ILE A 466 18.44 -8.05 -18.74
N GLY A 467 17.22 -7.52 -18.83
CA GLY A 467 16.94 -6.22 -19.42
C GLY A 467 17.71 -5.11 -18.72
N ASN A 468 17.67 -5.06 -17.39
CA ASN A 468 18.41 -4.08 -16.61
C ASN A 468 19.92 -4.23 -16.80
N ILE A 469 20.48 -5.45 -16.82
CA ILE A 469 21.91 -5.65 -17.13
C ILE A 469 22.25 -5.13 -18.53
N LEU A 470 21.42 -5.43 -19.53
CA LEU A 470 21.63 -5.01 -20.92
C LEU A 470 21.56 -3.50 -21.15
N LEU A 471 20.98 -2.73 -20.21
CA LEU A 471 21.08 -1.27 -20.26
C LEU A 471 22.52 -0.80 -20.04
N PHE A 472 23.27 -1.45 -19.14
CA PHE A 472 24.67 -1.16 -18.86
C PHE A 472 25.63 -1.92 -19.78
N GLU A 473 25.22 -3.10 -20.26
CA GLU A 473 26.01 -3.95 -21.16
C GLU A 473 25.31 -4.19 -22.51
N PRO A 474 25.06 -3.14 -23.31
CA PRO A 474 24.31 -3.27 -24.57
C PRO A 474 25.02 -4.15 -25.62
N GLY A 475 26.32 -4.43 -25.45
CA GLY A 475 27.11 -5.32 -26.30
C GLY A 475 27.04 -6.80 -25.94
N ASN A 476 26.34 -7.20 -24.87
CA ASN A 476 26.33 -8.58 -24.40
C ASN A 476 25.37 -9.47 -25.22
N ASP A 477 25.87 -10.03 -26.33
CA ASP A 477 25.06 -10.85 -27.26
C ASP A 477 24.55 -12.15 -26.63
N THR A 478 25.27 -12.71 -25.65
CA THR A 478 24.79 -13.87 -24.89
C THR A 478 23.51 -13.53 -24.14
N LEU A 479 23.49 -12.40 -23.44
CA LEU A 479 22.30 -11.93 -22.73
C LEU A 479 21.15 -11.56 -23.68
N LYS A 480 21.42 -10.94 -24.83
CA LYS A 480 20.38 -10.70 -25.85
C LYS A 480 19.72 -12.00 -26.32
N LYS A 481 20.52 -13.05 -26.56
CA LYS A 481 20.00 -14.39 -26.91
C LYS A 481 19.16 -14.99 -25.78
N ARG A 482 19.61 -14.84 -24.53
CA ARG A 482 18.88 -15.30 -23.33
C ARG A 482 17.54 -14.57 -23.15
N LEU A 483 17.53 -13.25 -23.36
CA LEU A 483 16.31 -12.44 -23.37
C LEU A 483 15.36 -12.88 -24.49
N ALA A 484 15.88 -13.13 -25.70
CA ALA A 484 15.08 -13.60 -26.84
C ALA A 484 14.44 -14.97 -26.58
N LEU A 485 15.14 -15.90 -25.89
CA LEU A 485 14.56 -17.18 -25.46
C LEU A 485 13.39 -16.96 -24.50
N GLY A 486 13.58 -16.14 -23.47
CA GLY A 486 12.52 -15.82 -22.51
C GLY A 486 11.32 -15.13 -23.16
N ALA A 487 11.56 -14.17 -24.05
CA ALA A 487 10.53 -13.47 -24.79
C ALA A 487 9.74 -14.40 -25.72
N SER A 488 10.42 -15.32 -26.41
CA SER A 488 9.79 -16.32 -27.27
C SER A 488 8.90 -17.26 -26.46
N LEU A 489 9.35 -17.70 -25.29
CA LEU A 489 8.55 -18.53 -24.39
C LEU A 489 7.30 -17.79 -23.89
N LEU A 490 7.48 -16.55 -23.44
CA LEU A 490 6.36 -15.75 -22.92
C LEU A 490 5.32 -15.45 -24.01
N LEU A 491 5.74 -15.25 -25.26
CA LEU A 491 4.86 -15.17 -26.42
C LEU A 491 4.10 -16.47 -26.65
N ASN A 492 4.79 -17.62 -26.60
CA ASN A 492 4.17 -18.93 -26.84
C ASN A 492 3.11 -19.28 -25.79
N TRP A 493 3.30 -18.85 -24.54
CA TRP A 493 2.32 -19.01 -23.47
C TRP A 493 1.20 -17.99 -23.48
N GLN A 494 1.31 -16.90 -24.26
CA GLN A 494 0.25 -15.90 -24.32
C GLN A 494 -0.96 -16.48 -25.07
N LYS A 495 -2.10 -16.52 -24.39
CA LYS A 495 -3.37 -16.96 -24.97
C LYS A 495 -3.88 -15.94 -26.02
N PRO A 496 -4.80 -16.33 -26.92
CA PRO A 496 -5.33 -15.42 -27.94
C PRO A 496 -5.93 -14.12 -27.39
N ASP A 497 -6.51 -14.16 -26.19
CA ASP A 497 -7.10 -13.00 -25.51
C ASP A 497 -6.06 -12.09 -24.84
N GLY A 498 -4.79 -12.48 -24.81
CA GLY A 498 -3.69 -11.74 -24.19
C GLY A 498 -3.26 -12.24 -22.82
N SER A 499 -3.98 -13.18 -22.22
CA SER A 499 -3.72 -13.67 -20.86
C SER A 499 -2.66 -14.77 -20.78
N TRP A 500 -2.21 -15.05 -19.56
CA TRP A 500 -1.33 -16.17 -19.21
C TRP A 500 -1.94 -17.01 -18.08
N GLU A 501 -1.47 -18.25 -17.94
CA GLU A 501 -1.72 -19.03 -16.72
C GLU A 501 -0.92 -18.48 -15.54
N VAL A 502 -1.40 -18.72 -14.32
CA VAL A 502 -0.67 -18.32 -13.09
C VAL A 502 0.64 -19.08 -12.98
N ALA A 503 0.58 -20.40 -13.18
CA ALA A 503 1.72 -21.29 -13.15
C ALA A 503 1.45 -22.56 -13.96
N TYR A 504 2.52 -23.28 -14.31
CA TYR A 504 2.51 -24.62 -14.88
C TYR A 504 3.26 -25.57 -13.97
N ASP A 505 2.73 -26.77 -13.76
CA ASP A 505 3.43 -27.85 -13.06
C ASP A 505 4.68 -28.26 -13.84
N ARG A 506 5.83 -28.39 -13.14
CA ARG A 506 7.13 -28.62 -13.79
C ARG A 506 7.21 -29.97 -14.50
N HIS A 507 6.45 -30.96 -14.07
CA HIS A 507 6.55 -32.33 -14.58
C HIS A 507 5.49 -32.65 -15.62
N THR A 508 4.26 -32.22 -15.38
CA THR A 508 3.09 -32.52 -16.22
C THR A 508 2.76 -31.44 -17.23
N GLN A 509 3.35 -30.25 -17.09
CA GLN A 509 3.10 -29.05 -17.91
C GLN A 509 1.66 -28.54 -17.83
N GLN A 510 0.84 -29.10 -16.92
CA GLN A 510 -0.53 -28.68 -16.75
C GLN A 510 -0.62 -27.36 -15.99
N PRO A 511 -1.60 -26.49 -16.29
CA PRO A 511 -1.86 -25.30 -15.51
C PRO A 511 -2.13 -25.62 -14.03
N LEU A 512 -1.58 -24.81 -13.14
CA LEU A 512 -1.81 -24.83 -11.70
C LEU A 512 -2.54 -23.56 -11.25
N PHE A 513 -3.07 -23.59 -10.02
CA PHE A 513 -3.81 -22.47 -9.41
C PHE A 513 -4.99 -22.00 -10.25
N THR A 514 -5.70 -22.95 -10.87
CA THR A 514 -6.84 -22.70 -11.75
C THR A 514 -8.05 -22.08 -11.03
N ASP A 515 -7.97 -21.91 -9.71
CA ASP A 515 -8.92 -21.15 -8.90
C ASP A 515 -8.72 -19.63 -8.96
N ILE A 516 -7.58 -19.14 -9.46
CA ILE A 516 -7.25 -17.71 -9.63
C ILE A 516 -6.72 -17.44 -11.05
N LYS A 517 -6.66 -16.16 -11.43
CA LYS A 517 -6.13 -15.70 -12.72
C LYS A 517 -4.82 -14.95 -12.54
N ASP A 518 -3.98 -14.91 -13.58
CA ASP A 518 -2.73 -14.15 -13.58
C ASP A 518 -3.01 -12.64 -13.69
N LEU A 519 -3.34 -12.01 -12.57
CA LEU A 519 -3.65 -10.58 -12.46
C LEU A 519 -2.41 -9.79 -12.02
N ARG A 520 -1.28 -10.07 -12.68
CA ARG A 520 0.05 -9.47 -12.47
C ARG A 520 0.54 -8.83 -13.78
N PRO A 521 1.54 -7.94 -13.75
CA PRO A 521 2.00 -7.24 -14.96
C PRO A 521 2.93 -8.12 -15.82
N THR A 522 2.54 -9.37 -16.09
CA THR A 522 3.32 -10.34 -16.88
C THR A 522 3.67 -9.83 -18.29
N PHE A 523 2.80 -9.01 -18.89
CA PHE A 523 3.05 -8.38 -20.19
C PHE A 523 4.31 -7.51 -20.23
N TYR A 524 4.78 -7.02 -19.07
CA TYR A 524 5.91 -6.11 -18.97
C TYR A 524 7.22 -6.73 -19.48
N GLY A 525 7.39 -8.05 -19.35
CA GLY A 525 8.55 -8.75 -19.92
C GLY A 525 8.67 -8.58 -21.43
N LEU A 526 7.54 -8.64 -22.15
CA LEU A 526 7.53 -8.41 -23.59
C LEU A 526 7.86 -6.96 -23.96
N MET A 527 7.48 -6.00 -23.13
CA MET A 527 7.88 -4.59 -23.31
C MET A 527 9.40 -4.42 -23.15
N VAL A 528 10.00 -5.09 -22.14
CA VAL A 528 11.46 -5.12 -21.97
C VAL A 528 12.15 -5.74 -23.19
N ALA A 529 11.64 -6.87 -23.68
CA ALA A 529 12.15 -7.52 -24.88
C ALA A 529 12.09 -6.58 -26.11
N TYR A 530 11.00 -5.84 -26.31
CA TYR A 530 10.92 -4.84 -27.36
C TYR A 530 11.94 -3.71 -27.18
N ARG A 531 12.03 -3.12 -25.97
CA ARG A 531 12.95 -2.00 -25.72
C ARG A 531 14.41 -2.36 -25.99
N ILE A 532 14.81 -3.61 -25.77
CA ILE A 532 16.18 -4.09 -25.98
C ILE A 532 16.40 -4.69 -27.39
N LEU A 533 15.52 -5.58 -27.85
CA LEU A 533 15.68 -6.35 -29.09
C LEU A 533 15.11 -5.67 -30.33
N LYS A 534 14.27 -4.64 -30.15
CA LYS A 534 13.65 -3.82 -31.22
C LYS A 534 12.79 -4.61 -32.22
N ASP A 535 12.23 -5.74 -31.81
CA ASP A 535 11.29 -6.54 -32.62
C ASP A 535 9.84 -6.23 -32.23
N GLU A 536 9.08 -5.63 -33.16
CA GLU A 536 7.72 -5.13 -33.00
C GLU A 536 6.70 -6.18 -32.51
N LYS A 537 6.95 -7.48 -32.77
CA LYS A 537 6.05 -8.54 -32.30
C LYS A 537 5.91 -8.54 -30.78
N TYR A 538 6.98 -8.17 -30.07
CA TYR A 538 6.97 -8.12 -28.61
C TYR A 538 6.13 -6.95 -28.10
N LEU A 539 6.22 -5.77 -28.73
CA LEU A 539 5.37 -4.63 -28.36
C LEU A 539 3.89 -4.93 -28.63
N THR A 540 3.58 -5.52 -29.78
CA THR A 540 2.21 -5.92 -30.13
C THR A 540 1.61 -6.86 -29.07
N ALA A 541 2.38 -7.88 -28.67
CA ALA A 541 1.94 -8.84 -27.65
C ALA A 541 1.90 -8.23 -26.23
N ALA A 542 2.82 -7.32 -25.89
CA ALA A 542 2.79 -6.57 -24.63
C ALA A 542 1.50 -5.74 -24.51
N LYS A 543 1.13 -5.01 -25.58
CA LYS A 543 -0.12 -4.23 -25.65
C LYS A 543 -1.35 -5.11 -25.47
N ARG A 544 -1.40 -6.26 -26.15
CA ARG A 544 -2.50 -7.22 -26.00
C ARG A 544 -2.63 -7.73 -24.56
N GLY A 545 -1.51 -8.07 -23.92
CA GLY A 545 -1.50 -8.49 -22.51
C GLY A 545 -1.89 -7.37 -21.54
N ALA A 546 -1.41 -6.15 -21.79
CA ALA A 546 -1.79 -4.97 -21.01
C ALA A 546 -3.29 -4.66 -21.14
N ASP A 547 -3.85 -4.75 -22.35
CA ASP A 547 -5.29 -4.52 -22.59
C ASP A 547 -6.15 -5.55 -21.85
N TRP A 548 -5.76 -6.83 -21.89
CA TRP A 548 -6.41 -7.87 -21.08
C TRP A 548 -6.30 -7.60 -19.58
N PHE A 549 -5.11 -7.20 -19.12
CA PHE A 549 -4.84 -6.88 -17.71
C PHE A 549 -5.69 -5.69 -17.24
N ILE A 550 -5.81 -4.63 -18.04
CA ILE A 550 -6.67 -3.48 -17.72
C ILE A 550 -8.11 -3.95 -17.52
N GLN A 551 -8.65 -4.74 -18.45
CA GLN A 551 -10.04 -5.19 -18.39
C GLN A 551 -10.32 -6.15 -17.22
N ASN A 552 -9.36 -7.01 -16.86
CA ASN A 552 -9.58 -8.11 -15.90
C ASN A 552 -9.03 -7.83 -14.50
N ALA A 553 -8.02 -6.97 -14.38
CA ALA A 553 -7.44 -6.54 -13.12
C ALA A 553 -7.91 -5.11 -12.77
N VAL A 554 -7.44 -4.11 -13.52
CA VAL A 554 -7.62 -2.68 -13.19
C VAL A 554 -9.10 -2.28 -13.13
N ASP A 555 -9.88 -2.59 -14.17
CA ASP A 555 -11.30 -2.21 -14.27
C ASP A 555 -12.19 -2.94 -13.25
N LYS A 556 -11.68 -4.00 -12.62
CA LYS A 556 -12.38 -4.77 -11.59
C LYS A 556 -11.83 -4.50 -10.18
N GLY A 557 -10.62 -3.96 -10.07
CA GLY A 557 -9.90 -3.82 -8.81
C GLY A 557 -9.32 -5.15 -8.31
N HIS A 558 -9.13 -6.13 -9.18
CA HIS A 558 -8.69 -7.48 -8.80
C HIS A 558 -7.20 -7.65 -9.06
N PHE A 559 -6.46 -8.10 -8.04
CA PHE A 559 -5.03 -8.34 -8.13
C PHE A 559 -4.67 -9.63 -7.40
N ILE A 560 -3.50 -10.19 -7.72
CA ILE A 560 -2.82 -11.21 -6.91
C ILE A 560 -1.38 -10.77 -6.68
N GLY A 561 -0.73 -11.31 -5.66
CA GLY A 561 0.67 -11.05 -5.37
C GLY A 561 1.65 -11.89 -6.18
N VAL A 562 2.93 -11.53 -6.11
CA VAL A 562 4.06 -12.22 -6.76
C VAL A 562 4.79 -13.17 -5.82
N CYS A 563 4.49 -13.11 -4.53
CA CYS A 563 5.08 -13.98 -3.51
C CYS A 563 4.31 -15.31 -3.36
N GLY A 564 4.93 -16.40 -3.80
CA GLY A 564 4.33 -17.73 -3.81
C GLY A 564 4.17 -18.36 -2.42
N ASP A 565 5.04 -18.05 -1.46
CA ASP A 565 4.97 -18.50 -0.07
C ASP A 565 3.69 -18.04 0.64
N ALA A 566 3.22 -16.83 0.28
CA ALA A 566 1.97 -16.25 0.75
C ALA A 566 0.74 -16.71 -0.06
N ARG A 567 0.87 -17.75 -0.91
CA ARG A 567 -0.17 -18.23 -1.85
C ARG A 567 -0.69 -17.11 -2.75
N TYR A 568 0.19 -16.17 -3.12
CA TYR A 568 -0.13 -14.99 -3.94
C TYR A 568 -1.15 -14.04 -3.31
N ALA A 569 -1.14 -13.95 -1.97
CA ALA A 569 -1.83 -12.88 -1.26
C ALA A 569 -1.51 -11.51 -1.89
N PRO A 570 -2.48 -10.58 -1.99
CA PRO A 570 -2.25 -9.27 -2.61
C PRO A 570 -1.06 -8.53 -1.99
N ASP A 571 -0.17 -8.00 -2.83
CA ASP A 571 1.08 -7.34 -2.42
C ASP A 571 1.38 -6.09 -3.29
N PHE A 572 2.62 -5.62 -3.24
CA PHE A 572 3.16 -4.51 -4.04
C PHE A 572 3.10 -4.71 -5.57
N ALA A 573 2.68 -5.87 -6.08
CA ALA A 573 2.46 -6.10 -7.51
C ALA A 573 1.46 -5.11 -8.13
N THR A 574 0.53 -4.58 -7.33
CA THR A 574 -0.37 -3.50 -7.74
C THR A 574 0.44 -2.24 -8.12
N ALA A 575 1.44 -1.86 -7.33
CA ALA A 575 2.30 -0.71 -7.61
C ALA A 575 3.19 -0.96 -8.83
N GLN A 576 3.74 -2.18 -8.97
CA GLN A 576 4.49 -2.59 -10.16
C GLN A 576 3.62 -2.49 -11.42
N SER A 577 2.34 -2.87 -11.32
CA SER A 577 1.40 -2.75 -12.42
C SER A 577 1.15 -1.30 -12.83
N ALA A 578 1.06 -0.39 -11.86
CA ALA A 578 0.91 1.04 -12.14
C ALA A 578 2.13 1.59 -12.91
N GLN A 579 3.35 1.25 -12.47
CA GLN A 579 4.57 1.67 -13.18
C GLN A 579 4.69 1.00 -14.56
N ALA A 580 4.35 -0.29 -14.69
CA ALA A 580 4.44 -1.01 -15.96
C ALA A 580 3.52 -0.42 -17.02
N LEU A 581 2.32 0.02 -16.62
CA LEU A 581 1.39 0.74 -17.49
C LEU A 581 1.90 2.14 -17.83
N LEU A 582 2.54 2.83 -16.88
CA LEU A 582 3.15 4.14 -17.14
C LEU A 582 4.31 4.04 -18.15
N ASP A 583 5.18 3.06 -18.02
CA ASP A 583 6.29 2.85 -18.97
C ASP A 583 5.78 2.45 -20.35
N LEU A 584 4.67 1.70 -20.43
CA LEU A 584 4.02 1.39 -21.70
C LEU A 584 3.38 2.65 -22.32
N TYR A 585 2.83 3.55 -21.51
CA TYR A 585 2.39 4.87 -21.98
C TYR A 585 3.58 5.70 -22.48
N ASP A 586 4.70 5.74 -21.76
CA ASP A 586 5.88 6.50 -22.19
C ASP A 586 6.42 6.00 -23.53
N LEU A 587 6.28 4.69 -23.80
CA LEU A 587 6.68 4.06 -25.05
C LEU A 587 5.69 4.27 -26.21
N THR A 588 4.39 4.26 -25.94
CA THR A 588 3.34 4.22 -26.98
C THR A 588 2.54 5.51 -27.14
N HIS A 589 2.60 6.37 -26.13
CA HIS A 589 1.78 7.56 -25.94
C HIS A 589 0.26 7.31 -25.96
N ASP A 590 -0.18 6.06 -25.81
CA ASP A 590 -1.60 5.71 -25.75
C ASP A 590 -2.19 6.02 -24.37
N LYS A 591 -3.06 7.04 -24.32
CA LYS A 591 -3.64 7.57 -23.08
C LYS A 591 -4.36 6.53 -22.23
N LYS A 592 -4.86 5.45 -22.82
CA LYS A 592 -5.51 4.37 -22.05
C LYS A 592 -4.58 3.77 -20.99
N TYR A 593 -3.29 3.64 -21.30
CA TYR A 593 -2.30 3.10 -20.37
C TYR A 593 -1.97 4.10 -19.26
N GLN A 594 -1.92 5.40 -19.57
CA GLN A 594 -1.77 6.46 -18.57
C GLN A 594 -2.96 6.48 -17.59
N GLU A 595 -4.18 6.44 -18.11
CA GLU A 595 -5.41 6.42 -17.29
C GLU A 595 -5.48 5.16 -16.42
N ALA A 596 -5.12 4.01 -16.96
CA ALA A 596 -5.04 2.77 -16.20
C ALA A 596 -3.94 2.81 -15.14
N ALA A 597 -2.78 3.39 -15.43
CA ALA A 597 -1.69 3.59 -14.47
C ALA A 597 -2.15 4.45 -13.29
N ILE A 598 -2.82 5.58 -13.54
CA ILE A 598 -3.35 6.47 -12.50
C ILE A 598 -4.40 5.74 -11.64
N ARG A 599 -5.35 5.02 -12.25
CA ARG A 599 -6.36 4.25 -11.49
C ARG A 599 -5.71 3.18 -10.63
N THR A 600 -4.71 2.47 -11.16
CA THR A 600 -3.97 1.43 -10.43
C THR A 600 -3.14 2.03 -9.29
N ALA A 601 -2.49 3.17 -9.49
CA ALA A 601 -1.76 3.88 -8.45
C ALA A 601 -2.68 4.34 -7.32
N ARG A 602 -3.88 4.86 -7.65
CA ARG A 602 -4.91 5.23 -6.65
C ARG A 602 -5.37 4.02 -5.84
N MET A 603 -5.57 2.88 -6.47
CA MET A 603 -5.86 1.63 -5.78
C MET A 603 -4.73 1.25 -4.81
N TYR A 604 -3.47 1.41 -5.22
CA TYR A 604 -2.34 1.10 -4.36
C TYR A 604 -2.19 2.04 -3.14
N LEU A 605 -2.74 3.27 -3.18
CA LEU A 605 -2.80 4.13 -1.98
C LEU A 605 -3.59 3.46 -0.83
N THR A 606 -4.50 2.54 -1.15
CA THR A 606 -5.21 1.73 -0.15
C THR A 606 -4.31 0.68 0.52
N SER A 607 -3.05 0.56 0.15
CA SER A 607 -2.05 -0.31 0.81
C SER A 607 -1.11 0.48 1.73
N ILE A 608 -1.23 1.81 1.81
CA ILE A 608 -0.37 2.68 2.62
C ILE A 608 -1.08 3.00 3.94
N TYR A 609 -0.46 2.67 5.06
CA TYR A 609 -1.04 2.98 6.37
C TYR A 609 -1.15 4.49 6.56
N THR A 610 -2.30 4.97 7.05
CA THR A 610 -2.57 6.40 7.31
C THR A 610 -2.90 6.67 8.77
N GLN A 611 -2.97 5.62 9.58
CA GLN A 611 -3.27 5.69 11.00
C GLN A 611 -2.52 4.56 11.75
N PRO A 612 -2.29 4.70 13.08
CA PRO A 612 -2.68 5.83 13.93
C PRO A 612 -1.94 7.13 13.60
N VAL A 613 -2.56 8.25 13.97
CA VAL A 613 -1.94 9.59 13.86
C VAL A 613 -0.79 9.66 14.86
N PRO A 614 0.46 9.77 14.41
CA PRO A 614 1.61 9.76 15.30
C PRO A 614 1.73 11.06 16.08
N SER A 615 2.42 10.95 17.23
CA SER A 615 2.69 12.07 18.13
C SER A 615 4.16 12.17 18.50
N GLU A 616 4.50 13.14 19.36
CA GLU A 616 5.82 13.22 20.00
C GLU A 616 5.89 12.45 21.33
N LYS A 617 4.82 11.74 21.73
CA LYS A 617 4.81 10.96 22.98
C LYS A 617 5.98 9.99 22.99
N ILE A 618 6.70 9.94 24.11
CA ILE A 618 7.81 9.01 24.30
C ILE A 618 7.25 7.62 24.64
N LYS A 619 7.80 6.60 23.98
CA LYS A 619 7.52 5.17 24.14
C LYS A 619 8.82 4.41 24.38
N GLN A 620 8.73 3.23 24.99
CA GLN A 620 9.88 2.37 25.22
C GLN A 620 9.89 1.23 24.20
N VAL A 621 10.92 1.18 23.37
CA VAL A 621 11.05 0.17 22.31
C VAL A 621 12.33 -0.61 22.54
N ASN A 622 12.21 -1.85 23.01
CA ASN A 622 13.36 -2.69 23.35
C ASN A 622 14.36 -2.00 24.30
N GLY A 623 13.84 -1.26 25.29
CA GLY A 623 14.63 -0.50 26.26
C GLY A 623 15.18 0.84 25.76
N ILE A 624 14.78 1.30 24.56
CA ILE A 624 15.19 2.59 23.99
C ILE A 624 13.99 3.53 23.94
N ALA A 625 14.15 4.73 24.49
CA ALA A 625 13.15 5.79 24.39
C ALA A 625 13.05 6.27 22.93
N ARG A 626 11.84 6.24 22.37
CA ARG A 626 11.53 6.72 21.01
C ARG A 626 10.31 7.62 21.05
N LYS A 627 10.30 8.69 20.26
CA LYS A 627 9.06 9.40 19.96
C LYS A 627 8.17 8.52 19.09
N ASP A 628 6.88 8.54 19.35
CA ASP A 628 5.87 7.74 18.65
C ASP A 628 5.96 7.85 17.12
N TRP A 629 6.15 9.06 16.58
CA TRP A 629 6.34 9.23 15.14
C TRP A 629 7.54 8.46 14.55
N GLN A 630 8.61 8.25 15.32
CA GLN A 630 9.80 7.52 14.85
C GLN A 630 9.50 6.06 14.55
N ILE A 631 8.47 5.49 15.19
CA ILE A 631 8.09 4.08 15.08
C ILE A 631 6.70 3.88 14.45
N SER A 632 6.08 4.94 13.95
CA SER A 632 4.72 4.87 13.41
C SER A 632 4.61 4.04 12.13
N GLN A 633 3.48 3.33 11.97
CA GLN A 633 3.13 2.61 10.75
C GLN A 633 2.73 3.55 9.60
N ALA A 634 2.22 4.76 9.92
CA ALA A 634 1.68 5.70 8.95
C ALA A 634 2.74 6.13 7.91
N GLY A 635 2.44 5.97 6.62
CA GLY A 635 3.32 6.19 5.47
C GLY A 635 4.02 4.93 4.93
N LEU A 636 3.96 3.79 5.63
CA LEU A 636 4.54 2.55 5.14
C LEU A 636 3.50 1.69 4.38
N SER A 637 3.97 0.86 3.45
CA SER A 637 3.18 -0.20 2.82
C SER A 637 3.43 -1.54 3.51
N PHE A 638 2.61 -2.55 3.23
CA PHE A 638 2.88 -3.94 3.61
C PHE A 638 3.57 -4.73 2.47
N GLU A 639 4.18 -5.86 2.83
CA GLU A 639 4.56 -6.89 1.87
C GLU A 639 3.29 -7.55 1.33
N HIS A 640 2.57 -8.31 2.16
CA HIS A 640 1.30 -8.92 1.78
C HIS A 640 0.15 -8.39 2.66
N GLY A 641 -0.91 -7.90 2.02
CA GLY A 641 -2.10 -7.35 2.67
C GLY A 641 -3.24 -8.36 2.82
N GLY A 642 -4.44 -7.85 3.05
CA GLY A 642 -5.66 -8.67 3.12
C GLY A 642 -5.72 -9.58 4.34
N ILE A 643 -6.42 -10.71 4.21
CA ILE A 643 -6.68 -11.64 5.30
C ILE A 643 -5.51 -12.60 5.55
N ILE A 644 -4.85 -13.02 4.48
CA ILE A 644 -3.85 -14.10 4.51
C ILE A 644 -2.40 -13.60 4.43
N GLY A 645 -2.20 -12.28 4.32
CA GLY A 645 -0.88 -11.68 4.17
C GLY A 645 -0.10 -11.48 5.48
N SER A 646 1.23 -11.36 5.35
CA SER A 646 2.20 -11.15 6.43
C SER A 646 1.93 -9.89 7.28
N ALA A 647 1.22 -8.89 6.74
CA ALA A 647 0.79 -7.71 7.50
C ALA A 647 -0.03 -8.05 8.75
N ASN A 648 -0.72 -9.19 8.77
CA ASN A 648 -1.48 -9.65 9.93
C ASN A 648 -0.59 -10.06 11.12
N GLY A 649 0.65 -10.45 10.85
CA GLY A 649 1.64 -10.86 11.86
C GLY A 649 2.68 -9.77 12.13
N ALA A 650 3.34 -9.32 11.08
CA ALA A 650 4.56 -8.51 11.13
C ALA A 650 4.32 -6.99 10.98
N GLY A 651 3.12 -6.60 10.51
CA GLY A 651 2.81 -5.21 10.17
C GLY A 651 3.41 -4.78 8.82
N PRO A 652 3.57 -3.47 8.58
CA PRO A 652 4.15 -2.97 7.33
C PRO A 652 5.64 -3.34 7.18
N ILE A 653 6.21 -3.02 6.03
CA ILE A 653 7.63 -3.19 5.73
C ILE A 653 8.34 -1.85 5.55
N MET A 654 9.66 -1.85 5.77
CA MET A 654 10.54 -0.67 5.61
C MET A 654 11.04 -0.49 4.18
N LEU A 655 10.61 -1.35 3.26
CA LEU A 655 10.98 -1.25 1.86
C LEU A 655 10.00 -0.32 1.14
N CYS A 656 10.43 0.92 0.95
CA CYS A 656 9.60 2.01 0.41
C CYS A 656 9.68 2.11 -1.12
N SER A 657 9.69 0.98 -1.82
CA SER A 657 9.85 0.87 -3.29
C SER A 657 8.85 1.69 -4.10
N HIS A 658 7.72 2.06 -3.52
CA HIS A 658 6.70 2.86 -4.18
C HIS A 658 7.01 4.37 -4.23
N ALA A 659 7.98 4.85 -3.44
CA ALA A 659 8.18 6.28 -3.22
C ALA A 659 8.52 7.04 -4.51
N GLY A 660 9.46 6.57 -5.33
CA GLY A 660 9.79 7.20 -6.61
C GLY A 660 8.60 7.21 -7.59
N MET A 661 7.88 6.10 -7.70
CA MET A 661 6.68 5.99 -8.53
C MET A 661 5.58 6.95 -8.07
N PHE A 662 5.38 7.16 -6.77
CA PHE A 662 4.46 8.17 -6.26
C PHE A 662 4.90 9.61 -6.56
N VAL A 663 6.20 9.92 -6.49
CA VAL A 663 6.70 11.24 -6.93
C VAL A 663 6.36 11.49 -8.39
N ARG A 664 6.56 10.49 -9.26
CA ARG A 664 6.19 10.55 -10.69
C ARG A 664 4.67 10.70 -10.88
N MET A 665 3.85 9.98 -10.10
CA MET A 665 2.39 10.12 -10.15
C MET A 665 1.93 11.50 -9.69
N PHE A 666 2.55 12.11 -8.68
CA PHE A 666 2.27 13.49 -8.30
C PHE A 666 2.64 14.45 -9.42
N GLN A 667 3.83 14.32 -10.02
CA GLN A 667 4.22 15.15 -11.15
C GLN A 667 3.23 15.07 -12.32
N LEU A 668 2.67 13.88 -12.54
CA LEU A 668 1.70 13.63 -13.61
C LEU A 668 0.30 14.19 -13.29
N THR A 669 -0.15 14.11 -12.04
CA THR A 669 -1.57 14.31 -11.68
C THR A 669 -1.84 15.54 -10.83
N GLY A 670 -0.82 16.10 -10.15
CA GLY A 670 -0.95 17.13 -9.13
C GLY A 670 -1.60 16.64 -7.82
N ASP A 671 -1.89 15.35 -7.68
CA ASP A 671 -2.59 14.79 -6.53
C ASP A 671 -1.66 14.62 -5.33
N SER A 672 -1.81 15.51 -4.34
CA SER A 672 -0.84 15.65 -3.24
C SER A 672 -0.73 14.41 -2.36
N LEU A 673 -1.72 13.52 -2.37
CA LEU A 673 -1.69 12.30 -1.57
C LEU A 673 -0.50 11.41 -1.96
N PHE A 674 -0.14 11.36 -3.25
CA PHE A 674 1.03 10.60 -3.71
C PHE A 674 2.33 11.15 -3.11
N ILE A 675 2.59 12.45 -3.23
CA ILE A 675 3.85 13.04 -2.76
C ILE A 675 3.94 13.04 -1.23
N GLU A 676 2.81 13.23 -0.54
CA GLU A 676 2.76 13.19 0.92
C GLU A 676 3.09 11.78 1.44
N MET A 677 2.54 10.73 0.83
CA MET A 677 2.84 9.34 1.19
C MET A 677 4.26 8.93 0.80
N ALA A 678 4.77 9.34 -0.37
CA ALA A 678 6.14 9.07 -0.78
C ALA A 678 7.16 9.59 0.24
N ARG A 679 6.99 10.86 0.63
CA ARG A 679 7.83 11.53 1.62
C ARG A 679 7.70 10.91 3.01
N ALA A 680 6.48 10.60 3.45
CA ALA A 680 6.25 9.95 4.73
C ALA A 680 6.85 8.53 4.80
N ALA A 681 6.96 7.84 3.66
CA ALA A 681 7.62 6.54 3.56
C ALA A 681 9.14 6.69 3.67
N ALA A 682 9.74 7.65 2.96
CA ALA A 682 11.18 7.79 2.81
C ALA A 682 11.86 8.46 4.03
N ILE A 683 11.27 9.51 4.59
CA ILE A 683 11.94 10.41 5.54
C ILE A 683 11.76 9.94 6.99
N GLY A 684 12.82 10.03 7.79
CA GLY A 684 12.79 9.89 9.24
C GLY A 684 12.43 8.49 9.74
N ARG A 685 12.93 7.46 9.06
CA ARG A 685 12.72 6.02 9.38
C ARG A 685 13.89 5.38 10.10
N ASP A 686 14.77 6.19 10.68
CA ASP A 686 16.05 5.75 11.23
C ASP A 686 15.94 4.87 12.47
N ALA A 687 14.78 4.87 13.15
CA ALA A 687 14.53 3.94 14.26
C ALA A 687 14.57 2.47 13.83
N PHE A 688 14.45 2.19 12.52
CA PHE A 688 14.49 0.85 11.92
C PHE A 688 15.83 0.54 11.23
N VAL A 689 16.76 1.49 11.21
CA VAL A 689 18.06 1.37 10.54
C VAL A 689 19.09 0.82 11.53
N ASP A 690 19.78 -0.25 11.15
CA ASP A 690 20.89 -0.78 11.94
C ASP A 690 22.10 0.17 11.87
N ALA A 691 22.64 0.50 13.04
CA ALA A 691 23.72 1.49 13.14
C ALA A 691 25.05 1.01 12.56
N LYS A 692 25.26 -0.31 12.39
CA LYS A 692 26.52 -0.86 11.87
C LYS A 692 26.54 -0.93 10.36
N THR A 693 25.39 -1.24 9.75
CA THR A 693 25.29 -1.55 8.32
C THR A 693 24.47 -0.53 7.53
N SER A 694 23.70 0.32 8.23
CA SER A 694 22.70 1.23 7.64
C SER A 694 21.60 0.53 6.82
N VAL A 695 21.53 -0.81 6.89
CA VAL A 695 20.44 -1.59 6.33
C VAL A 695 19.26 -1.51 7.30
N ALA A 696 18.07 -1.15 6.82
CA ALA A 696 16.86 -1.25 7.63
C ALA A 696 16.37 -2.68 7.69
N SER A 697 15.80 -3.07 8.83
CA SER A 697 15.08 -4.35 8.90
C SER A 697 13.86 -4.35 8.01
N TYR A 698 13.57 -5.50 7.42
CA TYR A 698 12.51 -5.63 6.44
C TYR A 698 11.12 -5.38 7.06
N TYR A 699 10.78 -6.13 8.11
CA TYR A 699 9.50 -5.98 8.81
C TYR A 699 9.57 -4.91 9.88
N TRP A 700 8.52 -4.08 9.95
CA TRP A 700 8.36 -3.02 10.95
C TRP A 700 8.52 -3.54 12.38
N SER A 701 7.92 -4.69 12.70
CA SER A 701 8.00 -5.28 14.05
C SER A 701 9.42 -5.63 14.50
N THR A 702 10.37 -5.75 13.58
CA THR A 702 11.76 -6.14 13.86
C THR A 702 12.62 -4.98 14.35
N MET A 703 12.19 -3.72 14.19
CA MET A 703 12.97 -2.53 14.53
C MET A 703 14.29 -2.44 13.75
N ASN A 704 15.43 -2.33 14.44
CA ASN A 704 16.74 -2.03 13.83
C ASN A 704 17.73 -3.20 13.95
N LYS A 705 17.37 -4.37 13.40
CA LYS A 705 18.20 -5.60 13.40
C LYS A 705 18.95 -5.84 12.09
N GLY A 706 19.08 -4.81 11.25
CA GLY A 706 19.80 -4.88 9.98
C GLY A 706 19.10 -5.78 8.98
N ALA A 707 19.88 -6.35 8.06
CA ALA A 707 19.37 -7.20 6.99
C ALA A 707 18.72 -8.51 7.47
N GLY A 708 18.99 -8.94 8.71
CA GLY A 708 18.44 -10.15 9.29
C GLY A 708 18.68 -11.38 8.40
N PRO A 709 17.65 -12.20 8.11
CA PRO A 709 17.80 -13.37 7.24
C PRO A 709 17.90 -13.04 5.74
N TYR A 710 17.86 -11.76 5.37
CA TYR A 710 17.73 -11.29 4.00
C TYR A 710 18.82 -10.28 3.59
N PRO A 711 20.11 -10.68 3.56
CA PRO A 711 21.24 -9.78 3.25
C PRO A 711 21.12 -9.04 1.91
N HIS A 712 20.49 -9.66 0.91
CA HIS A 712 20.25 -9.07 -0.41
C HIS A 712 19.28 -7.88 -0.41
N HIS A 713 18.52 -7.65 0.66
CA HIS A 713 17.61 -6.50 0.75
C HIS A 713 18.35 -5.15 0.73
N ALA A 714 19.66 -5.13 1.03
CA ALA A 714 20.46 -3.90 0.91
C ALA A 714 20.44 -3.34 -0.53
N TRP A 715 20.47 -4.20 -1.55
CA TRP A 715 20.37 -3.77 -2.95
C TRP A 715 19.02 -3.15 -3.28
N TRP A 716 17.92 -3.74 -2.80
CA TRP A 716 16.59 -3.14 -2.95
C TRP A 716 16.51 -1.78 -2.26
N GLN A 717 17.15 -1.64 -1.09
CA GLN A 717 17.19 -0.37 -0.37
C GLN A 717 17.97 0.70 -1.13
N ILE A 718 19.12 0.36 -1.72
CA ILE A 718 19.85 1.26 -2.61
C ILE A 718 18.99 1.65 -3.81
N GLY A 719 18.33 0.68 -4.46
CA GLY A 719 17.47 0.91 -5.62
C GLY A 719 16.36 1.92 -5.35
N TRP A 720 15.53 1.69 -4.33
CA TRP A 720 14.40 2.60 -4.08
C TRP A 720 14.83 3.97 -3.56
N ILE A 721 15.92 4.05 -2.78
CA ILE A 721 16.45 5.33 -2.30
C ILE A 721 16.91 6.17 -3.49
N THR A 722 17.71 5.59 -4.38
CA THR A 722 18.19 6.30 -5.58
C THR A 722 17.04 6.72 -6.48
N ASP A 723 16.05 5.83 -6.72
CA ASP A 723 14.86 6.17 -7.51
C ASP A 723 14.04 7.32 -6.91
N TYR A 724 13.84 7.31 -5.58
CA TYR A 724 13.14 8.39 -4.87
C TYR A 724 13.88 9.72 -4.97
N LEU A 725 15.19 9.74 -4.68
CA LEU A 725 16.00 10.97 -4.71
C LEU A 725 16.06 11.58 -6.11
N LEU A 726 16.23 10.76 -7.15
CA LEU A 726 16.24 11.22 -8.54
C LEU A 726 14.86 11.70 -9.00
N SER A 727 13.78 11.02 -8.58
CA SER A 727 12.42 11.47 -8.88
C SER A 727 12.11 12.82 -8.22
N GLU A 728 12.53 13.02 -6.96
CA GLU A 728 12.41 14.32 -6.27
C GLU A 728 13.25 15.41 -6.93
N ALA A 729 14.48 15.10 -7.36
CA ALA A 729 15.30 16.05 -8.10
C ALA A 729 14.65 16.46 -9.42
N GLN A 730 14.07 15.52 -10.17
CA GLN A 730 13.35 15.80 -11.41
C GLN A 730 12.11 16.65 -11.17
N LEU A 731 11.28 16.30 -10.18
CA LEU A 731 10.09 17.05 -9.81
C LEU A 731 10.43 18.49 -9.42
N ARG A 732 11.34 18.67 -8.45
CA ARG A 732 11.64 19.97 -7.85
C ARG A 732 12.43 20.89 -8.78
N SER A 733 13.19 20.33 -9.72
CA SER A 733 13.88 21.10 -10.76
C SER A 733 12.99 21.48 -11.95
N GLY A 734 11.73 21.03 -11.99
CA GLY A 734 10.87 21.24 -13.16
C GLY A 734 11.41 20.56 -14.42
N ASN A 735 11.91 19.32 -14.30
CA ASN A 735 12.59 18.55 -15.35
C ASN A 735 13.93 19.13 -15.85
N GLN A 736 14.58 20.04 -15.11
CA GLN A 736 15.93 20.50 -15.45
C GLN A 736 17.02 19.52 -15.00
N VAL A 737 16.71 18.60 -14.09
CA VAL A 737 17.54 17.45 -13.73
C VAL A 737 16.80 16.18 -14.16
N THR A 738 17.34 15.46 -15.15
CA THR A 738 16.70 14.24 -15.67
C THR A 738 17.74 13.17 -15.99
N PHE A 739 17.42 11.93 -15.66
CA PHE A 739 18.22 10.76 -15.97
C PHE A 739 17.33 9.67 -16.55
N ALA A 740 17.88 8.85 -17.46
CA ALA A 740 17.13 7.76 -18.06
C ALA A 740 16.76 6.70 -17.01
N ARG A 741 15.49 6.30 -17.00
CA ARG A 741 14.95 5.24 -16.14
C ARG A 741 15.12 3.88 -16.79
N GLY A 742 15.51 2.90 -15.98
CA GLY A 742 15.69 1.52 -16.37
C GLY A 742 14.36 0.78 -16.53
N PHE A 743 14.29 -0.41 -15.97
CA PHE A 743 13.05 -1.15 -15.82
C PHE A 743 12.75 -1.39 -14.33
N ILE A 744 11.47 -1.55 -14.01
CA ILE A 744 10.99 -1.96 -12.68
C ILE A 744 11.83 -3.08 -12.08
N THR A 745 12.10 -2.96 -10.78
CA THR A 745 12.77 -4.00 -10.01
C THR A 745 11.90 -5.25 -9.80
N PRO A 746 12.42 -6.45 -10.12
CA PRO A 746 11.75 -7.72 -9.85
C PRO A 746 11.40 -7.97 -8.38
N LYS A 747 10.32 -8.71 -8.16
CA LYS A 747 9.73 -9.05 -6.86
C LYS A 747 9.14 -7.83 -6.15
N VAL A 748 9.94 -6.93 -5.58
CA VAL A 748 9.52 -6.14 -4.40
C VAL A 748 9.00 -4.72 -4.61
N GLY A 749 8.90 -4.22 -5.84
CA GLY A 749 8.21 -2.95 -6.07
C GLY A 749 8.59 -2.23 -7.37
N PRO A 750 7.99 -1.04 -7.59
CA PRO A 750 8.03 -0.33 -8.87
C PRO A 750 9.27 0.56 -9.06
N HIS A 751 10.24 0.55 -8.15
CA HIS A 751 11.43 1.38 -8.30
C HIS A 751 12.27 0.93 -9.49
N GLU A 752 13.06 1.84 -10.04
CA GLU A 752 13.81 1.65 -11.29
C GLU A 752 15.30 1.98 -11.08
N SER A 753 16.15 1.40 -11.93
CA SER A 753 17.60 1.66 -11.91
C SER A 753 17.98 2.84 -12.83
N TYR A 754 19.15 3.43 -12.58
CA TYR A 754 19.65 4.63 -13.28
C TYR A 754 21.14 4.53 -13.59
N GLY A 755 21.67 5.49 -14.35
CA GLY A 755 23.12 5.67 -14.51
C GLY A 755 23.76 4.83 -15.61
N PHE A 756 22.99 4.16 -16.46
CA PHE A 756 23.49 3.43 -17.64
C PHE A 756 23.76 4.35 -18.85
N THR A 757 23.20 5.56 -18.86
CA THR A 757 23.51 6.63 -19.84
C THR A 757 23.63 7.98 -19.14
N PRO A 758 24.31 8.97 -19.74
CA PRO A 758 24.25 10.36 -19.29
C PRO A 758 22.81 10.88 -19.21
N GLY A 759 22.56 11.74 -18.25
CA GLY A 759 21.36 12.56 -18.12
C GLY A 759 21.64 14.02 -18.45
N HIS A 760 20.67 14.89 -18.14
CA HIS A 760 20.76 16.34 -18.35
C HIS A 760 20.59 17.08 -17.03
N ILE A 761 21.46 18.06 -16.77
CA ILE A 761 21.41 18.97 -15.63
C ILE A 761 21.51 20.40 -16.18
N TYR A 762 20.38 21.12 -16.22
CA TYR A 762 20.29 22.52 -16.70
C TYR A 762 20.99 22.72 -18.07
N GLY A 763 20.75 21.79 -19.00
CA GLY A 763 21.34 21.83 -20.34
C GLY A 763 22.75 21.24 -20.46
N HIS A 764 23.35 20.75 -19.37
CA HIS A 764 24.62 20.03 -19.40
C HIS A 764 24.42 18.52 -19.38
N GLU A 765 25.09 17.79 -20.27
CA GLU A 765 25.16 16.34 -20.17
C GLU A 765 26.06 15.92 -18.99
N ALA A 766 25.55 15.01 -18.17
CA ALA A 766 26.28 14.52 -17.00
C ALA A 766 25.93 13.06 -16.68
N SER A 767 26.92 12.31 -16.21
CA SER A 767 26.74 10.93 -15.72
C SER A 767 26.65 10.91 -14.20
N LEU A 768 25.73 10.11 -13.65
CA LEU A 768 25.64 9.91 -12.20
C LEU A 768 26.94 9.32 -11.66
N VAL A 769 27.36 9.80 -10.48
CA VAL A 769 28.51 9.26 -9.75
C VAL A 769 28.16 9.09 -8.28
N ASN A 770 28.75 8.09 -7.63
CA ASN A 770 28.63 7.85 -6.20
C ASN A 770 30.05 7.81 -5.60
N GLN A 771 30.63 9.00 -5.41
CA GLN A 771 32.01 9.15 -4.96
C GLN A 771 32.05 9.70 -3.53
N GLN A 772 32.34 8.82 -2.58
CA GLN A 772 32.37 9.18 -1.16
C GLN A 772 33.43 10.23 -0.83
N GLY A 773 33.06 11.14 0.06
CA GLY A 773 33.94 12.19 0.57
C GLY A 773 34.20 13.34 -0.40
N VAL A 774 33.48 13.42 -1.54
CA VAL A 774 33.39 14.65 -2.34
C VAL A 774 32.56 15.70 -1.60
N VAL A 775 31.47 15.27 -0.96
CA VAL A 775 30.53 16.13 -0.24
C VAL A 775 30.28 15.54 1.14
N THR A 776 30.26 16.38 2.17
CA THR A 776 29.62 16.07 3.46
C THR A 776 28.71 17.22 3.86
N CYS A 777 27.64 16.91 4.59
CA CYS A 777 26.74 17.92 5.15
C CYS A 777 26.49 17.63 6.63
N ASN A 778 26.49 18.68 7.45
CA ASN A 778 26.21 18.56 8.89
C ASN A 778 24.70 18.44 9.22
N ASN A 779 23.82 18.65 8.24
CA ASN A 779 22.38 18.51 8.41
C ASN A 779 21.88 17.26 7.67
N PRO A 780 21.43 16.21 8.38
CA PRO A 780 20.98 14.95 7.76
C PRO A 780 19.67 15.08 6.97
N ASN A 781 19.00 16.23 7.02
CA ASN A 781 17.83 16.53 6.19
C ASN A 781 18.19 17.21 4.86
N ILE A 782 19.49 17.44 4.59
CA ILE A 782 19.99 17.84 3.28
C ILE A 782 20.56 16.59 2.60
N GLU A 783 19.85 16.12 1.59
CA GLU A 783 20.32 15.06 0.71
C GLU A 783 21.23 15.64 -0.38
N TYR A 784 22.12 14.81 -0.94
CA TYR A 784 22.92 15.21 -2.08
C TYR A 784 23.00 14.10 -3.14
N ILE A 785 22.99 14.50 -4.41
CA ILE A 785 23.20 13.62 -5.56
C ILE A 785 24.35 14.20 -6.36
N LEU A 786 25.27 13.33 -6.77
CA LEU A 786 26.45 13.73 -7.53
C LEU A 786 26.34 13.29 -8.99
N ALA A 787 26.80 14.16 -9.88
CA ALA A 787 27.00 13.82 -11.28
C ALA A 787 28.25 14.51 -11.82
N ARG A 788 28.88 13.90 -12.81
CA ARG A 788 30.07 14.43 -13.47
C ARG A 788 29.75 14.74 -14.93
N GLY A 789 30.15 15.90 -15.40
CA GLY A 789 30.03 16.27 -16.81
C GLY A 789 30.71 15.23 -17.69
N THR A 790 30.15 14.95 -18.89
CA THR A 790 30.73 13.97 -19.83
C THR A 790 32.14 14.35 -20.30
N ASP A 791 32.51 15.63 -20.18
CA ASP A 791 33.85 16.17 -20.44
C ASP A 791 34.83 15.99 -19.25
N ASN A 792 34.37 15.46 -18.11
CA ASN A 792 35.10 15.33 -16.85
C ASN A 792 35.60 16.64 -16.22
N LYS A 793 35.17 17.81 -16.72
CA LYS A 793 35.61 19.12 -16.21
C LYS A 793 34.69 19.65 -15.11
N LYS A 794 33.43 19.19 -15.12
CA LYS A 794 32.38 19.70 -14.24
C LYS A 794 31.93 18.65 -13.24
N MET A 795 31.73 19.07 -11.99
CA MET A 795 31.04 18.28 -10.97
C MET A 795 29.74 18.98 -10.60
N PHE A 796 28.64 18.24 -10.56
CA PHE A 796 27.34 18.71 -10.15
C PHE A 796 26.99 18.15 -8.77
N VAL A 797 26.55 19.03 -7.88
CA VAL A 797 26.02 18.68 -6.55
C VAL A 797 24.57 19.14 -6.48
N ILE A 798 23.64 18.20 -6.55
CA ILE A 798 22.20 18.45 -6.44
C ILE A 798 21.82 18.25 -4.97
N LEU A 799 21.40 19.31 -4.30
CA LEU A 799 21.01 19.31 -2.90
C LEU A 799 19.49 19.36 -2.78
N LEU A 800 18.91 18.52 -1.91
CA LEU A 800 17.47 18.45 -1.66
C LEU A 800 17.19 18.66 -0.17
N ASN A 801 16.16 19.45 0.15
CA ASN A 801 15.63 19.55 1.52
C ASN A 801 14.54 18.48 1.74
N ASP A 802 14.73 17.57 2.69
CA ASP A 802 13.75 16.53 3.00
C ASP A 802 12.57 17.00 3.86
N THR A 803 12.62 18.20 4.43
CA THR A 803 11.58 18.67 5.35
C THR A 803 10.66 19.72 4.73
N GLY A 804 9.46 19.81 5.33
CA GLY A 804 8.48 20.84 5.01
C GLY A 804 8.80 22.23 5.53
N GLU A 805 9.98 22.44 6.12
CA GLU A 805 10.43 23.72 6.66
C GLU A 805 11.71 24.16 5.95
N PRO A 806 12.00 25.46 5.84
CA PRO A 806 13.31 25.94 5.39
C PRO A 806 14.42 25.39 6.30
N ILE A 807 15.52 24.95 5.70
CA ILE A 807 16.67 24.42 6.43
C ILE A 807 17.96 25.12 6.05
N GLN A 808 18.88 25.10 7.00
CA GLN A 808 20.26 25.52 6.80
C GLN A 808 21.19 24.34 7.09
N GLY A 809 22.33 24.31 6.42
CA GLY A 809 23.40 23.36 6.68
C GLY A 809 24.72 23.85 6.12
N GLN A 810 25.79 23.30 6.65
CA GLN A 810 27.15 23.53 6.18
C GLN A 810 27.55 22.36 5.29
N LEU A 811 27.88 22.67 4.04
CA LEU A 811 28.39 21.74 3.06
C LEU A 811 29.91 21.80 3.05
N ASN A 812 30.58 20.68 3.24
CA ASN A 812 32.02 20.57 3.03
C ASN A 812 32.28 19.86 1.70
N LEU A 813 33.00 20.53 0.81
CA LEU A 813 33.40 20.05 -0.51
C LEU A 813 34.89 19.71 -0.50
N ASN A 814 35.22 18.50 -0.92
CA ASN A 814 36.59 18.15 -1.25
C ASN A 814 36.84 18.52 -2.71
N LEU A 815 37.36 19.74 -2.93
CA LEU A 815 37.59 20.28 -4.27
C LEU A 815 38.57 19.41 -5.07
N ASP A 816 39.63 18.89 -4.44
CA ASP A 816 40.62 18.01 -5.08
C ASP A 816 39.98 16.74 -5.67
N LYS A 817 38.97 16.17 -5.00
CA LYS A 817 38.22 15.01 -5.48
C LYS A 817 37.11 15.38 -6.48
N ALA A 818 36.55 16.59 -6.36
CA ALA A 818 35.41 17.02 -7.17
C ALA A 818 35.83 17.34 -8.61
N THR A 819 36.80 18.24 -8.78
CA THR A 819 37.35 18.72 -10.05
C THR A 819 38.44 19.77 -9.74
N THR A 820 39.34 20.09 -10.66
CA THR A 820 40.32 21.19 -10.52
C THR A 820 39.67 22.59 -10.56
N ALA A 821 38.38 22.69 -10.22
CA ALA A 821 37.53 23.86 -10.37
C ALA A 821 37.90 25.01 -9.44
N HIS A 822 37.84 26.22 -9.97
CA HIS A 822 38.04 27.46 -9.21
C HIS A 822 36.72 28.21 -8.97
N THR A 823 35.62 27.79 -9.59
CA THR A 823 34.32 28.48 -9.54
C THR A 823 33.18 27.53 -9.20
N ILE A 824 32.20 28.03 -8.43
CA ILE A 824 30.94 27.36 -8.15
C ILE A 824 29.80 28.23 -8.70
N THR A 825 28.97 27.65 -9.57
CA THR A 825 27.72 28.27 -10.03
C THR A 825 26.53 27.59 -9.40
N ASP A 826 25.64 28.36 -8.79
CA ASP A 826 24.30 27.91 -8.42
C ASP A 826 23.42 27.99 -9.67
N LEU A 827 23.11 26.84 -10.28
CA LEU A 827 22.37 26.75 -11.55
C LEU A 827 20.89 27.12 -11.42
N VAL A 828 20.34 27.15 -10.19
CA VAL A 828 18.96 27.58 -9.95
C VAL A 828 18.87 29.12 -10.00
N THR A 829 19.87 29.81 -9.45
CA THR A 829 19.88 31.28 -9.35
C THR A 829 20.81 31.97 -10.35
N ASN A 830 21.60 31.19 -11.09
CA ASN A 830 22.69 31.63 -11.96
C ASN A 830 23.75 32.51 -11.26
N LYS A 831 23.93 32.35 -9.95
CA LYS A 831 24.93 33.10 -9.16
C LYS A 831 26.25 32.35 -9.11
N GLN A 832 27.35 33.06 -9.31
CA GLN A 832 28.71 32.52 -9.24
C GLN A 832 29.43 32.98 -7.98
N ARG A 833 30.32 32.13 -7.48
CA ARG A 833 31.28 32.45 -6.41
C ARG A 833 32.56 31.66 -6.60
N ASN A 834 33.64 32.14 -6.01
CA ASN A 834 34.90 31.40 -5.95
C ASN A 834 34.69 30.05 -5.24
N ALA A 835 35.40 29.02 -5.70
CA ALA A 835 35.36 27.71 -5.06
C ALA A 835 35.87 27.82 -3.62
N ALA A 836 35.08 27.27 -2.70
CA ALA A 836 35.41 27.21 -1.29
C ALA A 836 35.04 25.83 -0.77
N SER A 837 35.91 25.28 0.07
CA SER A 837 35.69 23.96 0.67
C SER A 837 34.53 23.94 1.65
N ASN A 838 34.15 25.07 2.23
CA ASN A 838 33.03 25.16 3.19
C ASN A 838 32.01 26.15 2.65
N LEU A 839 30.74 25.72 2.57
CA LEU A 839 29.65 26.51 2.05
C LEU A 839 28.46 26.44 2.97
N ASP A 840 27.98 27.61 3.41
CA ASP A 840 26.66 27.70 4.03
C ASP A 840 25.59 27.59 2.94
N ILE A 841 24.65 26.69 3.15
CA ILE A 841 23.53 26.42 2.25
C ILE A 841 22.24 26.66 3.02
N ALA A 842 21.34 27.40 2.39
CA ALA A 842 19.94 27.50 2.76
C ALA A 842 19.09 26.92 1.63
N LEU A 843 18.07 26.14 2.00
CA LEU A 843 17.09 25.56 1.12
C LEU A 843 15.70 25.85 1.67
N ASP A 844 14.79 26.32 0.82
CA ASP A 844 13.38 26.47 1.17
C ASP A 844 12.74 25.10 1.46
N SER A 845 11.53 25.10 2.04
CA SER A 845 10.72 23.91 2.27
C SER A 845 10.65 23.02 1.04
N TYR A 846 11.04 21.76 1.18
CA TYR A 846 11.19 20.80 0.07
C TYR A 846 11.96 21.33 -1.16
N GLY A 847 12.85 22.31 -0.95
CA GLY A 847 13.60 23.00 -1.98
C GLY A 847 14.70 22.15 -2.61
N ILE A 848 15.25 22.68 -3.70
CA ILE A 848 16.38 22.14 -4.44
C ILE A 848 17.41 23.23 -4.69
N LYS A 849 18.69 22.86 -4.67
CA LYS A 849 19.79 23.68 -5.17
C LYS A 849 20.71 22.82 -6.01
N VAL A 850 21.16 23.33 -7.15
CA VAL A 850 22.08 22.60 -8.03
C VAL A 850 23.35 23.41 -8.19
N LEU A 851 24.47 22.89 -7.69
CA LEU A 851 25.77 23.52 -7.77
C LEU A 851 26.58 22.88 -8.89
N MET A 852 27.18 23.69 -9.75
CA MET A 852 28.15 23.28 -10.77
C MET A 852 29.53 23.80 -10.40
N LEU A 853 30.44 22.90 -10.10
CA LEU A 853 31.85 23.16 -9.84
C LEU A 853 32.61 23.03 -11.16
N HIS A 854 33.36 24.06 -11.57
CA HIS A 854 34.16 24.08 -12.79
C HIS A 854 35.32 25.08 -12.77
#